data_AF-A0A822YTF0-F1
#
_entry.id   AF-A0A822YTF0-F1
#
_cell.length_a   1.000
_cell.length_b   1.000
_cell.length_c   1.000
_cell.angle_alpha   90.00
_cell.angle_beta   90.00
_cell.angle_gamma   90.00
#
_symmetry.space_group_name_H-M   'P 1'
#
loop_
_entity.id
_entity.type
_entity.pdbx_description
1 polymer ?
#
loop_
_entity_poly.entity_id
_entity_poly.type
_entity_poly.pdbx_seq_one_letter_code
_entity_poly.pdbx_strand_id
1 'polypeptide(L)'
;MVRKRRTELPGGSGERSETQESSAGGGRGAQRSVERAPTQQGAGGGRGWAPQFQQGGRGGYGGGYSQGRGPQPRGGMAPPQYGGHPEYQGRGGQPRGVPPQQAAGAMPEASGRRRGGGNVAGSRGGGPSSGGSRPPVPELHQATQAPYQAMVSPQPAPSFGPVESSQMGSSSGAPETSSSELSQQFHQLAIQQEGASQAIQPVAPSSKSMRFPPRPGKGSTGIRCIVKANHFFAELPDKDLHQYDVSITPEVTSRGVNRAVMEQLVKLYRDSHLGKRLPAYDGRKSLYTAGPLPFTSKEFSITLVDEDDGTGAPRERQFRVVIKLAARADLHHLGLFLQGKQADAPQEALQVLDIVLRELPTTRYSPVGRSFYSPDLGRRQPLGEGLESWRGFYQSIRPTQMGLSLNIDMSSTAFIEPLPVIEFVTQLLNREVLSRTLSDADRVKIKKALRGVKVEVTHRGNMRRKYRISGLTSQATRELTFPVDDRGTMKSVVQYFQETYGFVIQHTNWPCLQVGNQQRPNYLPMEVCKIVEGQRYSKRLNERQITALLKVTCQRPQEREHDIMQTVHHNAYHEDPYAKEFGIKISERLASVEARILPAPWLKYHDTGREKDCLPQVGQWNMMNKKMVNGGTVNNWICINFSRNVQESVARGFCHELAQMCHVSGMAFNPEPILPPYSARPDQVERALKTRYHDAMAKLQPQGKELDLLIVILPDNNGSLYGDLKRICETDLGIVSQCCLTKHVFRMSKQYLANVALKVNVKVGGRNTVLVDALSRRIPLVSDRPTIIFGADVTHPHPGEDSSPSIAAVVASQDWPEVTKYAGLVCAQAHRQELIQDLYKVWQDPVRGTVTGGMIKELLISFRRATGQKPQRIIFYRDGVSEGQFYQVLLYELDAIRKACASLEPNYQPPVTFVVVQKRHHTRLFANNHNDRHSIDRSGNILPGTVVDSKICHPTEFDFYLCSHAGIQGTSRPAHYHVLWDENKFTADGLQSLTNNLCYTYARCTRSVSIVPPAYYAHLAAFRARFYMEPETSDSGSLTSGAAGRGAGAGSGGARSTRVPGANAAVRPLPALRDNVKRVMFYC
;
A
#
# COMPACT_ATOMS: atom_id res chain seq x y z
N MET A 1 -27.94 -40.60 43.12
CA MET A 1 -29.30 -41.17 43.00
C MET A 1 -29.48 -41.63 41.55
N VAL A 2 -29.78 -42.93 41.32
CA VAL A 2 -31.06 -43.43 40.73
C VAL A 2 -31.26 -43.02 39.25
N ARG A 3 -30.92 -43.87 38.25
CA ARG A 3 -31.70 -44.98 37.58
C ARG A 3 -32.79 -44.49 36.59
N LYS A 4 -33.11 -45.16 35.45
CA LYS A 4 -33.12 -46.64 35.18
C LYS A 4 -32.36 -47.21 33.95
N ARG A 5 -32.73 -46.92 32.69
CA ARG A 5 -32.55 -47.75 31.45
C ARG A 5 -32.24 -46.85 30.23
N ARG A 6 -31.67 -47.23 29.07
CA ARG A 6 -31.35 -48.50 28.34
C ARG A 6 -32.51 -49.27 27.66
N THR A 7 -32.39 -49.50 26.36
CA THR A 7 -33.00 -50.60 25.58
C THR A 7 -31.93 -51.35 24.75
N GLU A 8 -32.33 -52.25 23.84
CA GLU A 8 -31.68 -53.56 23.65
C GLU A 8 -31.16 -53.82 22.19
N LEU A 9 -30.97 -55.09 21.83
CA LEU A 9 -30.38 -55.63 20.57
C LEU A 9 -31.18 -56.89 20.11
N PRO A 10 -30.79 -57.59 19.01
CA PRO A 10 -29.80 -58.68 19.14
C PRO A 10 -28.74 -58.72 18.01
N GLY A 11 -27.58 -59.40 18.14
CA GLY A 11 -27.06 -60.27 19.22
C GLY A 11 -26.93 -61.75 18.78
N GLY A 12 -25.99 -62.59 19.26
CA GLY A 12 -24.89 -62.41 20.24
C GLY A 12 -23.60 -61.85 19.62
N SER A 13 -22.44 -62.53 19.57
CA SER A 13 -21.95 -63.82 20.13
C SER A 13 -20.47 -64.01 19.68
N GLY A 14 -19.59 -64.81 20.30
CA GLY A 14 -19.64 -65.62 21.54
C GLY A 14 -18.38 -66.52 21.68
N GLU A 15 -18.13 -67.05 22.91
CA GLU A 15 -17.14 -68.10 23.31
C GLU A 15 -15.62 -67.72 23.20
N ARG A 16 -14.81 -67.71 24.29
CA ARG A 16 -14.17 -68.80 25.11
C ARG A 16 -13.00 -69.51 24.38
N SER A 17 -11.86 -69.92 24.98
CA SER A 17 -11.47 -70.24 26.39
C SER A 17 -9.99 -69.88 26.71
N GLU A 18 -9.41 -70.41 27.80
CA GLU A 18 -8.06 -70.12 28.34
C GLU A 18 -7.00 -71.25 28.14
N THR A 19 -5.75 -70.96 28.54
CA THR A 19 -4.68 -71.86 29.09
C THR A 19 -3.78 -72.78 28.23
N GLN A 20 -2.50 -72.82 28.66
CA GLN A 20 -1.50 -73.93 28.61
C GLN A 20 -0.87 -74.41 27.28
N GLU A 21 0.38 -74.91 27.21
CA GLU A 21 1.60 -74.71 28.05
C GLU A 21 2.89 -75.27 27.39
N SER A 22 4.08 -74.76 27.78
CA SER A 22 5.41 -75.43 27.70
C SER A 22 5.99 -75.70 26.28
N SER A 23 7.28 -75.97 26.02
CA SER A 23 8.60 -75.65 26.64
C SER A 23 9.68 -75.95 25.54
N ALA A 24 11.02 -75.90 25.66
CA ALA A 24 12.04 -75.67 26.71
C ALA A 24 13.34 -75.15 26.00
N GLY A 25 14.48 -74.85 26.63
CA GLY A 25 14.88 -74.78 28.04
C GLY A 25 16.41 -74.65 28.23
N GLY A 26 16.86 -74.45 29.47
CA GLY A 26 18.26 -74.64 29.93
C GLY A 26 19.14 -73.38 30.09
N GLY A 27 20.05 -73.27 31.07
CA GLY A 27 20.15 -74.04 32.33
C GLY A 27 21.57 -74.17 32.95
N ARG A 28 21.77 -73.58 34.16
CA ARG A 28 22.94 -73.75 35.08
C ARG A 28 24.29 -73.16 34.59
N GLY A 29 25.27 -72.80 35.42
CA GLY A 29 25.32 -72.68 36.90
C GLY A 29 26.76 -72.54 37.47
N ALA A 30 26.87 -72.54 38.81
CA ALA A 30 28.04 -72.88 39.65
C ALA A 30 29.25 -71.91 39.87
N GLN A 31 29.35 -71.47 41.14
CA GLN A 31 30.51 -71.60 42.08
C GLN A 31 31.83 -70.77 42.03
N ARG A 32 32.24 -70.46 43.28
CA ARG A 32 33.59 -70.32 43.87
C ARG A 32 34.27 -68.94 43.93
N SER A 33 35.16 -68.86 44.93
CA SER A 33 35.65 -67.66 45.61
C SER A 33 37.13 -67.81 45.96
N VAL A 34 37.88 -66.69 46.02
CA VAL A 34 39.21 -66.61 46.64
C VAL A 34 39.26 -65.31 47.46
N GLU A 35 39.94 -65.36 48.61
CA GLU A 35 39.99 -64.30 49.62
C GLU A 35 41.14 -63.32 49.39
N ARG A 36 41.04 -62.10 49.94
CA ARG A 36 41.91 -61.65 51.05
C ARG A 36 41.43 -60.34 51.69
N ALA A 37 41.73 -60.19 52.97
CA ALA A 37 41.42 -59.03 53.81
C ALA A 37 42.74 -58.36 54.30
N PRO A 38 42.78 -57.62 55.43
CA PRO A 38 42.36 -56.22 55.52
C PRO A 38 43.47 -55.25 56.00
N THR A 39 43.17 -53.95 56.05
CA THR A 39 43.71 -52.90 56.95
C THR A 39 45.16 -52.99 57.50
N GLN A 40 46.02 -51.99 57.23
CA GLN A 40 46.58 -51.07 58.26
C GLN A 40 47.65 -50.06 57.74
N GLN A 41 47.64 -48.85 58.33
CA GLN A 41 48.76 -47.89 58.61
C GLN A 41 49.65 -47.33 57.44
N GLY A 42 50.26 -46.13 57.53
CA GLY A 42 50.17 -45.05 58.53
C GLY A 42 51.15 -43.87 58.33
N ALA A 43 50.97 -42.79 59.13
CA ALA A 43 51.81 -41.56 59.29
C ALA A 43 51.90 -40.52 58.14
N GLY A 44 52.00 -39.19 58.39
CA GLY A 44 51.83 -38.44 59.65
C GLY A 44 52.21 -36.92 59.61
N GLY A 45 51.62 -36.10 60.51
CA GLY A 45 51.97 -34.68 60.78
C GLY A 45 51.18 -33.60 59.99
N GLY A 46 50.79 -32.43 60.52
CA GLY A 46 50.98 -31.80 61.86
C GLY A 46 49.97 -30.64 62.17
N ARG A 47 50.01 -30.09 63.40
CA ARG A 47 49.00 -29.18 64.05
C ARG A 47 49.19 -27.67 63.72
N GLY A 48 48.26 -26.74 63.99
CA GLY A 48 46.84 -26.80 64.48
C GLY A 48 46.38 -25.55 65.30
N TRP A 49 45.18 -25.63 65.91
CA TRP A 49 44.63 -24.78 67.04
C TRP A 49 44.25 -23.29 66.73
N ALA A 50 43.26 -22.61 67.35
CA ALA A 50 42.30 -22.85 68.46
C ALA A 50 40.92 -22.11 68.23
N PRO A 51 39.87 -22.22 69.10
CA PRO A 51 38.46 -21.90 68.70
C PRO A 51 37.62 -20.88 69.55
N GLN A 52 36.46 -20.50 68.97
CA GLN A 52 35.14 -20.18 69.61
C GLN A 52 34.83 -18.80 70.28
N PHE A 53 33.53 -18.45 70.25
CA PHE A 53 32.72 -17.51 71.09
C PHE A 53 32.41 -16.03 70.69
N GLN A 54 31.09 -15.75 70.73
CA GLN A 54 30.29 -14.57 71.12
C GLN A 54 30.52 -13.10 70.65
N GLN A 55 29.35 -12.44 70.47
CA GLN A 55 28.94 -11.04 70.71
C GLN A 55 29.94 -9.86 70.68
N GLY A 56 29.45 -8.71 70.20
CA GLY A 56 29.96 -7.38 70.58
C GLY A 56 30.14 -6.40 69.43
N GLY A 57 30.37 -5.12 69.75
CA GLY A 57 30.71 -4.08 68.78
C GLY A 57 31.06 -2.74 69.44
N ARG A 58 31.39 -1.74 68.60
CA ARG A 58 31.92 -0.39 68.90
C ARG A 58 33.42 -0.29 69.23
N GLY A 59 34.05 0.75 68.67
CA GLY A 59 35.37 1.28 69.06
C GLY A 59 36.57 0.57 68.41
N GLY A 60 37.70 1.23 68.12
CA GLY A 60 37.97 2.67 68.14
C GLY A 60 39.45 3.02 68.43
N TYR A 61 40.03 3.97 67.68
CA TYR A 61 41.43 4.47 67.77
C TYR A 61 42.54 3.45 67.33
N GLY A 62 43.68 3.87 66.77
CA GLY A 62 44.05 5.19 66.23
C GLY A 62 45.55 5.37 65.90
N GLY A 63 45.87 6.28 64.95
CA GLY A 63 47.24 6.78 64.66
C GLY A 63 48.03 6.04 63.55
N GLY A 64 48.81 6.72 62.68
CA GLY A 64 48.94 8.18 62.48
C GLY A 64 50.03 8.60 61.46
N TYR A 65 49.97 9.87 61.02
CA TYR A 65 50.98 10.64 60.24
C TYR A 65 51.25 10.21 58.77
N SER A 66 51.62 11.09 57.82
CA SER A 66 51.95 12.54 57.91
C SER A 66 51.49 13.35 56.67
N GLN A 67 50.99 14.59 56.90
CA GLN A 67 50.96 15.83 56.07
C GLN A 67 50.73 15.73 54.53
N GLY A 68 49.92 16.57 53.87
CA GLY A 68 49.14 17.79 54.21
C GLY A 68 48.91 18.58 52.89
N ARG A 69 48.01 19.57 52.71
CA ARG A 69 47.04 20.35 53.52
C ARG A 69 45.75 20.52 52.63
N GLY A 70 44.65 21.22 52.92
CA GLY A 70 44.24 22.18 53.97
C GLY A 70 44.35 23.65 53.51
N PRO A 71 43.33 24.55 53.68
CA PRO A 71 42.13 24.42 54.51
C PRO A 71 40.76 24.69 53.84
N GLN A 72 39.72 24.62 54.69
CA GLN A 72 38.25 24.65 54.50
C GLN A 72 37.69 26.08 54.86
N PRO A 73 36.42 26.38 55.31
CA PRO A 73 35.24 25.55 55.71
C PRO A 73 33.78 26.01 55.34
N ARG A 74 32.81 25.07 55.42
CA ARG A 74 31.37 25.14 55.92
C ARG A 74 30.37 26.20 55.36
N GLY A 75 29.02 26.02 55.34
CA GLY A 75 28.09 24.92 55.71
C GLY A 75 27.24 25.20 56.99
N GLY A 76 25.90 25.03 57.06
CA GLY A 76 24.85 24.54 56.14
C GLY A 76 23.42 24.53 56.77
N MET A 77 22.48 23.68 56.30
CA MET A 77 21.05 23.49 56.72
C MET A 77 19.99 24.57 56.31
N ALA A 78 18.70 24.21 56.45
CA ALA A 78 17.45 24.97 56.19
C ALA A 78 16.38 24.52 57.23
N PRO A 79 15.10 25.00 57.30
CA PRO A 79 14.32 26.01 56.54
C PRO A 79 13.72 27.09 57.52
N PRO A 80 12.48 27.66 57.46
CA PRO A 80 11.48 27.91 56.39
C PRO A 80 10.87 29.36 56.38
N GLN A 81 9.80 29.57 55.59
CA GLN A 81 8.66 30.54 55.74
C GLN A 81 8.79 32.08 55.50
N TYR A 82 7.85 32.56 54.65
CA TYR A 82 7.06 33.82 54.67
C TYR A 82 7.64 35.19 55.12
N GLY A 83 7.68 36.13 54.16
CA GLY A 83 6.90 37.39 54.24
C GLY A 83 7.62 38.71 54.61
N GLY A 84 7.22 39.81 53.97
CA GLY A 84 7.39 41.19 54.49
C GLY A 84 8.32 42.14 53.71
N HIS A 85 7.77 43.30 53.33
CA HIS A 85 8.46 44.59 53.06
C HIS A 85 8.75 45.29 54.43
N PRO A 86 9.54 46.42 54.56
CA PRO A 86 9.54 47.58 53.64
C PRO A 86 10.83 48.47 53.47
N GLU A 87 10.79 49.28 52.40
CA GLU A 87 11.18 50.73 52.25
C GLU A 87 12.59 51.34 52.47
N TYR A 88 12.70 52.58 51.95
CA TYR A 88 13.80 53.60 51.96
C TYR A 88 15.05 53.28 51.12
N GLN A 89 15.68 54.20 50.36
CA GLN A 89 15.38 55.60 49.94
C GLN A 89 16.20 55.91 48.64
N GLY A 90 15.93 56.86 47.73
CA GLY A 90 14.80 57.80 47.52
C GLY A 90 15.27 59.14 46.87
N ARG A 91 14.34 59.94 46.33
CA ARG A 91 14.51 61.18 45.49
C ARG A 91 15.07 60.95 44.07
N GLY A 92 14.61 61.68 43.03
CA GLY A 92 13.50 62.65 42.95
C GLY A 92 13.40 63.32 41.56
N GLY A 93 12.27 63.97 41.23
CA GLY A 93 12.11 64.77 40.00
C GLY A 93 10.65 64.95 39.52
N GLN A 94 10.06 66.13 39.77
CA GLN A 94 8.75 66.62 39.30
C GLN A 94 8.65 68.14 39.59
N PRO A 95 7.58 68.90 39.19
CA PRO A 95 6.33 68.55 38.49
C PRO A 95 6.32 69.19 37.06
N ARG A 96 5.28 69.76 36.40
CA ARG A 96 3.85 70.08 36.69
C ARG A 96 3.08 70.34 35.37
N GLY A 97 1.78 70.07 35.31
CA GLY A 97 0.89 70.50 34.20
C GLY A 97 -0.44 69.74 34.12
N VAL A 98 -1.58 70.43 34.25
CA VAL A 98 -2.98 69.92 34.37
C VAL A 98 -3.95 71.11 34.12
N PRO A 99 -5.30 70.98 34.08
CA PRO A 99 -6.27 69.93 33.65
C PRO A 99 -7.25 70.56 32.60
N PRO A 100 -8.62 70.43 32.52
CA PRO A 100 -9.60 69.48 33.11
C PRO A 100 -10.81 69.01 32.21
N GLN A 101 -11.68 68.17 32.80
CA GLN A 101 -13.14 67.95 32.52
C GLN A 101 -13.55 67.19 31.23
N GLN A 102 -14.68 66.46 31.15
CA GLN A 102 -15.86 66.37 32.06
C GLN A 102 -16.46 64.94 32.18
N ALA A 103 -17.30 64.78 33.20
CA ALA A 103 -18.28 63.75 33.63
C ALA A 103 -19.16 63.06 32.53
N ALA A 104 -19.96 61.98 32.74
CA ALA A 104 -20.18 60.94 33.79
C ALA A 104 -21.13 59.84 33.18
N GLY A 105 -21.55 58.72 33.79
CA GLY A 105 -21.28 58.08 35.10
C GLY A 105 -22.56 57.76 35.91
N ALA A 106 -22.97 56.48 36.03
CA ALA A 106 -24.17 56.03 36.79
C ALA A 106 -24.08 54.56 37.32
N MET A 107 -24.74 54.31 38.45
CA MET A 107 -25.01 53.04 39.19
C MET A 107 -26.43 53.19 39.82
N PRO A 108 -27.14 52.17 40.35
CA PRO A 108 -26.67 50.94 41.03
C PRO A 108 -27.26 49.65 40.35
N GLU A 109 -27.75 48.54 40.94
CA GLU A 109 -28.19 48.16 42.30
C GLU A 109 -28.18 46.62 42.54
N ALA A 110 -28.62 46.18 43.72
CA ALA A 110 -28.34 44.90 44.36
C ALA A 110 -29.55 43.93 44.51
N SER A 111 -29.37 42.92 45.40
CA SER A 111 -30.29 41.80 45.76
C SER A 111 -30.38 40.64 44.74
N GLY A 112 -30.61 39.38 45.15
CA GLY A 112 -30.57 38.84 46.52
C GLY A 112 -30.96 37.34 46.67
N ARG A 113 -30.30 36.66 47.62
CA ARG A 113 -30.74 35.45 48.38
C ARG A 113 -31.14 34.12 47.68
N ARG A 114 -30.32 33.09 47.99
CA ARG A 114 -30.66 31.78 48.63
C ARG A 114 -31.36 30.61 47.89
N ARG A 115 -30.66 29.45 47.99
CA ARG A 115 -31.11 28.08 48.39
C ARG A 115 -31.93 27.18 47.43
N GLY A 116 -31.51 25.91 47.38
CA GLY A 116 -32.31 24.71 47.04
C GLY A 116 -31.70 23.85 45.90
N GLY A 117 -31.38 22.56 46.08
CA GLY A 117 -31.18 21.78 47.30
C GLY A 117 -31.33 20.25 47.15
N GLY A 118 -30.22 19.48 47.22
CA GLY A 118 -30.18 18.00 47.28
C GLY A 118 -30.54 17.25 45.97
N ASN A 119 -30.27 15.96 45.78
CA ASN A 119 -29.38 14.98 46.43
C ASN A 119 -28.81 14.07 45.32
N VAL A 120 -27.52 13.68 45.25
CA VAL A 120 -26.71 12.81 46.15
C VAL A 120 -27.12 11.32 46.12
N ALA A 121 -26.50 10.54 45.21
CA ALA A 121 -25.98 9.17 45.37
C ALA A 121 -25.50 8.62 44.00
N GLY A 122 -24.39 7.87 43.84
CA GLY A 122 -23.33 7.57 44.80
C GLY A 122 -22.17 6.74 44.19
N SER A 123 -20.94 7.27 44.29
CA SER A 123 -19.62 6.61 44.33
C SER A 123 -19.32 5.30 43.58
N ARG A 124 -18.43 5.39 42.57
CA ARG A 124 -17.06 4.77 42.51
C ARG A 124 -16.48 4.95 41.08
N GLY A 125 -15.20 5.23 40.84
CA GLY A 125 -14.08 5.46 41.78
C GLY A 125 -12.75 4.99 41.16
N GLY A 126 -12.04 5.86 40.44
CA GLY A 126 -10.75 5.54 39.80
C GLY A 126 -10.00 6.79 39.33
N GLY A 127 -8.72 6.90 39.68
CA GLY A 127 -7.90 8.11 39.45
C GLY A 127 -7.29 8.22 38.03
N PRO A 128 -6.84 9.42 37.62
CA PRO A 128 -6.31 9.66 36.28
C PRO A 128 -4.86 9.19 36.14
N SER A 129 -4.63 8.10 35.40
CA SER A 129 -3.29 7.72 34.95
C SER A 129 -2.75 8.69 33.90
N SER A 130 -1.55 9.23 34.10
CA SER A 130 -0.91 10.22 33.21
C SER A 130 -0.53 9.64 31.83
N GLY A 131 -1.42 9.76 30.85
CA GLY A 131 -1.20 9.31 29.47
C GLY A 131 -0.39 10.30 28.62
N GLY A 132 0.79 9.88 28.15
CA GLY A 132 1.70 10.71 27.34
C GLY A 132 1.11 11.15 25.99
N SER A 133 1.46 12.37 25.56
CA SER A 133 0.90 13.03 24.37
C SER A 133 1.23 12.30 23.05
N ARG A 134 0.21 11.70 22.41
CA ARG A 134 0.33 11.15 21.05
C ARG A 134 0.49 12.27 20.00
N PRO A 135 1.53 12.26 19.15
CA PRO A 135 1.55 13.08 17.94
C PRO A 135 0.62 12.50 16.86
N PRO A 136 0.02 13.32 15.98
CA PRO A 136 -0.76 12.82 14.85
C PRO A 136 0.12 12.15 13.78
N VAL A 137 -0.37 11.05 13.20
CA VAL A 137 0.29 10.35 12.08
C VAL A 137 -0.29 10.87 10.76
N PRO A 138 0.51 11.07 9.69
CA PRO A 138 0.00 11.36 8.36
C PRO A 138 -0.78 10.16 7.79
N GLU A 139 -2.04 10.36 7.42
CA GLU A 139 -2.93 9.28 6.96
C GLU A 139 -2.60 8.86 5.52
N LEU A 140 -1.95 7.70 5.35
CA LEU A 140 -1.78 7.07 4.03
C LEU A 140 -3.01 6.20 3.69
N HIS A 141 -3.90 6.75 2.89
CA HIS A 141 -4.89 5.98 2.14
C HIS A 141 -4.36 5.71 0.72
N GLN A 142 -4.23 4.46 0.28
CA GLN A 142 -4.12 4.10 -1.13
C GLN A 142 -4.44 2.61 -1.37
N ALA A 143 -4.70 2.25 -2.63
CA ALA A 143 -5.49 1.07 -2.99
C ALA A 143 -4.75 -0.29 -2.97
N THR A 144 -5.54 -1.37 -2.85
CA THR A 144 -5.12 -2.76 -3.08
C THR A 144 -4.73 -3.04 -4.53
N GLN A 145 -3.83 -4.00 -4.73
CA GLN A 145 -3.40 -4.50 -6.04
C GLN A 145 -4.57 -5.00 -6.91
N ALA A 146 -4.48 -4.79 -8.22
CA ALA A 146 -5.32 -5.42 -9.23
C ALA A 146 -4.69 -6.76 -9.67
N PRO A 147 -5.48 -7.79 -10.00
CA PRO A 147 -4.97 -9.03 -10.58
C PRO A 147 -4.66 -8.88 -12.07
N TYR A 148 -3.61 -9.56 -12.55
CA TYR A 148 -3.27 -9.63 -13.98
C TYR A 148 -4.43 -10.15 -14.84
N GLN A 149 -4.65 -9.49 -15.99
CA GLN A 149 -5.38 -10.02 -17.14
C GLN A 149 -4.44 -10.01 -18.35
N ALA A 150 -4.43 -11.10 -19.12
CA ALA A 150 -3.81 -11.11 -20.44
C ALA A 150 -4.74 -10.39 -21.44
N MET A 151 -4.17 -9.60 -22.35
CA MET A 151 -4.94 -8.97 -23.42
C MET A 151 -5.27 -9.99 -24.53
N VAL A 152 -6.41 -9.77 -25.19
CA VAL A 152 -6.83 -10.51 -26.39
C VAL A 152 -7.11 -9.49 -27.48
N SER A 153 -6.50 -9.64 -28.65
CA SER A 153 -6.64 -8.72 -29.77
C SER A 153 -8.00 -8.88 -30.47
N PRO A 154 -8.78 -7.80 -30.67
CA PRO A 154 -10.03 -7.86 -31.44
C PRO A 154 -9.77 -7.79 -32.96
N GLN A 155 -10.54 -8.56 -33.74
CA GLN A 155 -10.55 -8.46 -35.20
C GLN A 155 -11.48 -7.31 -35.67
N PRO A 156 -11.15 -6.60 -36.77
CA PRO A 156 -12.06 -5.65 -37.41
C PRO A 156 -13.02 -6.35 -38.40
N ALA A 157 -14.20 -5.77 -38.59
CA ALA A 157 -15.15 -6.10 -39.65
C ALA A 157 -15.13 -5.03 -40.76
N PRO A 158 -15.50 -5.34 -42.02
CA PRO A 158 -15.22 -4.47 -43.17
C PRO A 158 -16.28 -3.39 -43.43
N SER A 159 -15.86 -2.35 -44.16
CA SER A 159 -16.72 -1.35 -44.83
C SER A 159 -16.15 -0.99 -46.20
N PHE A 160 -17.01 -0.59 -47.13
CA PHE A 160 -16.71 -0.45 -48.58
C PHE A 160 -15.92 0.85 -48.93
N GLY A 161 -15.18 0.82 -50.05
CA GLY A 161 -14.58 2.01 -50.73
C GLY A 161 -15.50 2.54 -51.85
N PRO A 162 -15.03 2.92 -53.08
CA PRO A 162 -13.65 3.05 -53.61
C PRO A 162 -12.95 4.42 -53.27
N VAL A 163 -12.22 5.21 -54.09
CA VAL A 163 -11.92 5.33 -55.56
C VAL A 163 -10.56 6.05 -55.83
N GLU A 164 -10.01 5.90 -57.05
CA GLU A 164 -9.21 6.79 -57.96
C GLU A 164 -8.24 7.91 -57.45
N SER A 165 -7.17 8.33 -58.17
CA SER A 165 -6.55 7.90 -59.45
C SER A 165 -5.12 8.47 -59.68
N SER A 166 -4.31 7.83 -60.55
CA SER A 166 -3.17 8.39 -61.35
C SER A 166 -1.89 8.92 -60.61
N GLN A 167 -0.67 9.05 -61.20
CA GLN A 167 -0.12 8.71 -62.52
C GLN A 167 1.44 8.47 -62.50
N MET A 168 1.98 8.02 -63.65
CA MET A 168 3.28 7.38 -63.99
C MET A 168 4.59 8.21 -63.96
N GLY A 169 5.75 7.50 -64.09
CA GLY A 169 7.11 8.00 -64.44
C GLY A 169 8.21 7.38 -63.54
N SER A 170 9.20 6.53 -63.92
CA SER A 170 10.02 6.27 -65.14
C SER A 170 10.99 7.40 -65.54
N SER A 171 12.26 7.19 -65.90
CA SER A 171 13.21 6.02 -65.90
C SER A 171 14.67 6.55 -66.15
N SER A 172 15.80 5.85 -66.34
CA SER A 172 16.30 4.44 -66.33
C SER A 172 17.87 4.44 -66.32
N GLY A 173 18.54 3.28 -66.18
CA GLY A 173 20.01 3.10 -66.33
C GLY A 173 20.67 2.28 -65.18
N ALA A 174 21.14 1.02 -65.26
CA ALA A 174 21.61 0.08 -66.31
C ALA A 174 23.17 0.02 -66.45
N PRO A 175 23.79 -1.11 -66.88
CA PRO A 175 23.28 -2.49 -67.10
C PRO A 175 24.20 -3.63 -66.55
N GLU A 176 23.92 -4.87 -67.02
CA GLU A 176 24.80 -6.07 -67.07
C GLU A 176 25.05 -6.87 -65.76
N THR A 177 25.30 -8.20 -65.74
CA THR A 177 25.15 -9.36 -66.69
C THR A 177 25.02 -10.67 -65.84
N SER A 178 24.77 -11.91 -66.33
CA SER A 178 24.54 -12.49 -67.67
C SER A 178 23.59 -13.72 -67.66
N SER A 179 24.14 -14.93 -67.47
CA SER A 179 23.53 -16.25 -67.79
C SER A 179 24.32 -17.39 -67.09
N SER A 180 23.90 -18.67 -67.03
CA SER A 180 22.89 -19.46 -67.76
C SER A 180 22.15 -20.42 -66.78
N GLU A 181 20.82 -20.61 -66.87
CA GLU A 181 20.10 -21.56 -67.75
C GLU A 181 20.42 -23.05 -67.51
N LEU A 182 19.53 -24.03 -67.54
CA LEU A 182 18.05 -24.21 -67.48
C LEU A 182 17.81 -25.63 -68.07
N SER A 183 17.12 -26.54 -67.36
CA SER A 183 16.23 -27.58 -67.93
C SER A 183 15.65 -28.41 -66.77
N GLN A 184 14.34 -28.42 -66.49
CA GLN A 184 13.23 -29.06 -67.25
C GLN A 184 13.20 -30.60 -67.05
N GLN A 185 12.07 -31.30 -66.89
CA GLN A 185 10.64 -30.93 -67.06
C GLN A 185 9.69 -31.85 -66.23
N PHE A 186 8.36 -31.86 -66.53
CA PHE A 186 7.23 -32.51 -65.82
C PHE A 186 6.77 -31.76 -64.54
N HIS A 187 5.65 -31.01 -64.49
CA HIS A 187 4.29 -31.16 -65.07
C HIS A 187 3.61 -32.47 -64.63
N GLN A 188 2.39 -32.49 -64.04
CA GLN A 188 1.42 -31.42 -63.76
C GLN A 188 0.32 -31.92 -62.78
N LEU A 189 -0.21 -31.07 -61.86
CA LEU A 189 -1.65 -31.00 -61.45
C LEU A 189 -1.93 -30.09 -60.21
N ALA A 190 -3.08 -29.41 -60.24
CA ALA A 190 -3.89 -28.90 -59.11
C ALA A 190 -3.37 -27.82 -58.10
N ILE A 191 -3.50 -26.55 -58.50
CA ILE A 191 -4.20 -25.46 -57.77
C ILE A 191 -3.84 -25.17 -56.28
N GLN A 192 -3.07 -24.10 -56.02
CA GLN A 192 -3.55 -22.84 -55.42
C GLN A 192 -2.49 -21.71 -55.52
N GLN A 193 -2.91 -20.44 -55.58
CA GLN A 193 -2.02 -19.29 -55.83
C GLN A 193 -1.70 -18.48 -54.56
N GLU A 194 -0.54 -17.80 -54.59
CA GLU A 194 0.07 -17.11 -53.45
C GLU A 194 -0.50 -15.69 -53.21
N GLY A 195 -0.44 -15.22 -51.96
CA GLY A 195 -0.71 -13.83 -51.60
C GLY A 195 0.58 -13.02 -51.48
N ALA A 196 0.65 -11.88 -52.18
CA ALA A 196 1.87 -11.10 -52.29
C ALA A 196 2.26 -10.32 -51.00
N SER A 197 3.51 -10.50 -50.60
CA SER A 197 4.41 -9.57 -49.89
C SER A 197 3.78 -8.42 -49.07
N GLN A 198 3.66 -8.61 -47.75
CA GLN A 198 3.56 -7.48 -46.83
C GLN A 198 4.90 -6.75 -46.71
N ALA A 199 4.86 -5.40 -46.69
CA ALA A 199 6.06 -4.59 -46.50
C ALA A 199 6.67 -4.80 -45.11
N ILE A 200 7.99 -5.03 -45.07
CA ILE A 200 8.74 -5.30 -43.84
C ILE A 200 8.75 -4.03 -42.97
N GLN A 201 7.93 -4.00 -41.92
CA GLN A 201 8.17 -3.07 -40.81
C GLN A 201 9.47 -3.46 -40.10
N PRO A 202 10.33 -2.50 -39.72
CA PRO A 202 11.59 -2.81 -39.04
C PRO A 202 11.30 -3.48 -37.69
N VAL A 203 11.70 -4.75 -37.59
CA VAL A 203 11.58 -5.54 -36.37
C VAL A 203 12.32 -4.83 -35.23
N ALA A 204 11.65 -4.64 -34.09
CA ALA A 204 12.26 -4.00 -32.94
C ALA A 204 13.55 -4.72 -32.53
N PRO A 205 14.65 -3.99 -32.19
CA PRO A 205 15.93 -4.59 -31.87
C PRO A 205 15.77 -5.57 -30.70
N SER A 206 16.37 -6.76 -30.84
CA SER A 206 16.09 -7.89 -29.96
C SER A 206 16.27 -7.54 -28.48
N SER A 207 15.20 -7.77 -27.70
CA SER A 207 15.15 -7.54 -26.25
C SER A 207 16.19 -8.35 -25.46
N LYS A 208 16.83 -9.35 -26.09
CA LYS A 208 17.93 -10.15 -25.52
C LYS A 208 19.24 -9.37 -25.31
N SER A 209 19.35 -8.15 -25.84
CA SER A 209 20.58 -7.34 -25.80
C SER A 209 20.75 -6.48 -24.54
N MET A 210 19.66 -5.97 -23.95
CA MET A 210 19.71 -5.12 -22.75
C MET A 210 19.62 -6.00 -21.49
N ARG A 211 20.60 -5.86 -20.59
CA ARG A 211 20.62 -6.51 -19.26
C ARG A 211 20.70 -5.43 -18.19
N PHE A 212 20.03 -5.64 -17.06
CA PHE A 212 20.20 -4.79 -15.88
C PHE A 212 21.63 -4.91 -15.32
N PRO A 213 22.18 -3.88 -14.65
CA PRO A 213 23.54 -3.91 -14.15
C PRO A 213 23.73 -5.04 -13.12
N PRO A 214 24.79 -5.86 -13.24
CA PRO A 214 25.15 -6.82 -12.22
C PRO A 214 25.54 -6.09 -10.93
N ARG A 215 25.32 -6.75 -9.80
CA ARG A 215 25.70 -6.22 -8.47
C ARG A 215 27.21 -5.88 -8.45
N PRO A 216 27.60 -4.62 -8.20
CA PRO A 216 29.00 -4.17 -8.28
C PRO A 216 29.88 -4.69 -7.11
N GLY A 217 29.26 -5.29 -6.10
CA GLY A 217 29.90 -5.83 -4.91
C GLY A 217 28.89 -5.94 -3.76
N LYS A 218 29.34 -6.40 -2.59
CA LYS A 218 28.58 -6.26 -1.34
C LYS A 218 28.98 -4.93 -0.68
N GLY A 219 28.05 -4.26 -0.02
CA GLY A 219 28.38 -3.14 0.84
C GLY A 219 29.14 -3.61 2.10
N SER A 220 29.99 -2.73 2.60
CA SER A 220 30.86 -2.93 3.77
C SER A 220 30.62 -1.89 4.87
N THR A 221 29.99 -0.76 4.53
CA THR A 221 29.76 0.39 5.40
C THR A 221 28.62 0.12 6.39
N GLY A 222 28.77 0.61 7.62
CA GLY A 222 27.79 0.46 8.69
C GLY A 222 28.13 -0.68 9.67
N ILE A 223 27.44 -0.69 10.82
CA ILE A 223 27.67 -1.69 11.88
C ILE A 223 27.01 -3.00 11.47
N ARG A 224 27.79 -4.08 11.32
CA ARG A 224 27.26 -5.41 10.97
C ARG A 224 26.31 -5.93 12.06
N CYS A 225 25.20 -6.52 11.65
CA CYS A 225 24.25 -7.19 12.52
C CYS A 225 23.58 -8.38 11.81
N ILE A 226 22.84 -9.19 12.57
CA ILE A 226 22.02 -10.28 12.03
C ILE A 226 20.54 -9.90 12.16
N VAL A 227 19.79 -10.12 11.09
CA VAL A 227 18.33 -9.99 11.05
C VAL A 227 17.69 -11.29 10.56
N LYS A 228 16.45 -11.54 10.96
CA LYS A 228 15.62 -12.61 10.39
C LYS A 228 14.71 -12.02 9.33
N ALA A 229 14.60 -12.67 8.19
CA ALA A 229 13.66 -12.30 7.13
C ALA A 229 12.51 -13.32 7.07
N ASN A 230 11.31 -12.88 6.66
CA ASN A 230 10.15 -13.75 6.42
C ASN A 230 10.25 -14.55 5.11
N HIS A 231 11.42 -15.12 4.91
CA HIS A 231 11.88 -15.87 3.76
C HIS A 231 12.29 -17.25 4.26
N PHE A 232 11.70 -18.28 3.68
CA PHE A 232 11.98 -19.68 4.02
C PHE A 232 12.74 -20.28 2.84
N PHE A 233 13.84 -21.00 3.09
CA PHE A 233 14.60 -21.66 2.03
C PHE A 233 13.73 -22.74 1.38
N ALA A 234 13.72 -22.79 0.05
CA ALA A 234 13.12 -23.87 -0.72
C ALA A 234 14.23 -24.56 -1.53
N GLU A 235 14.28 -25.89 -1.42
CA GLU A 235 15.18 -26.71 -2.22
C GLU A 235 14.69 -26.74 -3.68
N LEU A 236 15.63 -26.70 -4.63
CA LEU A 236 15.32 -26.84 -6.06
C LEU A 236 14.97 -28.31 -6.34
N PRO A 237 13.82 -28.63 -6.99
CA PRO A 237 13.48 -30.00 -7.31
C PRO A 237 14.48 -30.71 -8.23
N ASP A 238 14.51 -32.04 -8.10
CA ASP A 238 15.26 -33.00 -8.89
C ASP A 238 14.43 -33.61 -10.06
N LYS A 239 13.16 -33.22 -10.21
CA LYS A 239 12.21 -33.81 -11.16
C LYS A 239 11.86 -32.86 -12.32
N ASP A 240 11.81 -33.41 -13.54
CA ASP A 240 11.41 -32.68 -14.73
C ASP A 240 9.97 -32.14 -14.68
N LEU A 241 9.82 -30.81 -14.76
CA LEU A 241 8.50 -30.16 -14.71
C LEU A 241 7.88 -30.08 -16.10
N HIS A 242 6.68 -30.63 -16.27
CA HIS A 242 5.96 -30.65 -17.54
C HIS A 242 4.66 -29.83 -17.44
N GLN A 243 4.44 -28.96 -18.43
CA GLN A 243 3.24 -28.13 -18.58
C GLN A 243 2.33 -28.69 -19.68
N TYR A 244 1.04 -28.75 -19.37
CA TYR A 244 -0.04 -29.16 -20.26
C TYR A 244 -1.10 -28.07 -20.36
N ASP A 245 -1.58 -27.82 -21.57
CA ASP A 245 -2.77 -27.00 -21.82
C ASP A 245 -4.03 -27.82 -21.57
N VAL A 246 -5.00 -27.19 -20.90
CA VAL A 246 -6.30 -27.75 -20.54
C VAL A 246 -7.40 -26.98 -21.25
N SER A 247 -8.29 -27.71 -21.93
CA SER A 247 -9.53 -27.16 -22.49
C SER A 247 -10.73 -27.91 -21.91
N ILE A 248 -11.67 -27.18 -21.31
CA ILE A 248 -12.92 -27.72 -20.75
C ILE A 248 -14.08 -27.26 -21.64
N THR A 249 -14.88 -28.20 -22.13
CA THR A 249 -16.13 -27.97 -22.89
C THR A 249 -17.33 -28.50 -22.10
N PRO A 250 -18.43 -27.75 -21.93
CA PRO A 250 -18.62 -26.34 -22.30
C PRO A 250 -17.66 -25.41 -21.53
N GLU A 251 -17.36 -24.22 -22.06
CA GLU A 251 -16.46 -23.27 -21.39
C GLU A 251 -17.06 -22.80 -20.06
N VAL A 252 -16.25 -22.86 -18.99
CA VAL A 252 -16.66 -22.48 -17.64
C VAL A 252 -15.79 -21.34 -17.11
N THR A 253 -16.44 -20.19 -16.88
CA THR A 253 -15.82 -18.98 -16.32
C THR A 253 -15.50 -19.08 -14.83
N SER A 254 -16.03 -20.10 -14.14
CA SER A 254 -15.85 -20.32 -12.70
C SER A 254 -14.64 -21.19 -12.41
N ARG A 255 -13.53 -20.58 -11.95
CA ARG A 255 -12.32 -21.28 -11.46
C ARG A 255 -12.62 -22.41 -10.47
N GLY A 256 -13.61 -22.25 -9.60
CA GLY A 256 -13.99 -23.28 -8.63
C GLY A 256 -14.59 -24.53 -9.29
N VAL A 257 -15.44 -24.35 -10.30
CA VAL A 257 -15.99 -25.48 -11.07
C VAL A 257 -14.91 -26.12 -11.94
N ASN A 258 -14.02 -25.34 -12.56
CA ASN A 258 -12.87 -25.87 -13.30
C ASN A 258 -12.00 -26.76 -12.41
N ARG A 259 -11.77 -26.36 -11.15
CA ARG A 259 -11.03 -27.14 -10.17
C ARG A 259 -11.77 -28.41 -9.76
N ALA A 260 -13.08 -28.35 -9.50
CA ALA A 260 -13.89 -29.56 -9.22
C ALA A 260 -13.89 -30.55 -10.40
N VAL A 261 -13.96 -30.08 -11.65
CA VAL A 261 -13.81 -30.92 -12.86
C VAL A 261 -12.45 -31.62 -12.87
N MET A 262 -11.36 -30.89 -12.57
CA MET A 262 -10.01 -31.46 -12.53
C MET A 262 -9.81 -32.43 -11.35
N GLU A 263 -10.36 -32.13 -10.19
CA GLU A 263 -10.33 -33.00 -9.00
C GLU A 263 -11.03 -34.34 -9.28
N GLN A 264 -12.22 -34.31 -9.89
CA GLN A 264 -12.93 -35.51 -10.34
C GLN A 264 -12.16 -36.25 -11.46
N LEU A 265 -11.48 -35.55 -12.35
CA LEU A 265 -10.60 -36.16 -13.37
C LEU A 265 -9.44 -36.91 -12.73
N VAL A 266 -8.74 -36.30 -11.77
CA VAL A 266 -7.67 -36.97 -11.02
C VAL A 266 -8.23 -38.17 -10.25
N LYS A 267 -9.36 -38.02 -9.56
CA LYS A 267 -10.01 -39.11 -8.81
C LYS A 267 -10.39 -40.32 -9.66
N LEU A 268 -10.83 -40.11 -10.91
CA LEU A 268 -11.22 -41.20 -11.83
C LEU A 268 -10.03 -41.78 -12.61
N TYR A 269 -9.03 -40.97 -12.95
CA TYR A 269 -8.03 -41.34 -13.96
C TYR A 269 -6.57 -41.30 -13.50
N ARG A 270 -6.28 -41.01 -12.22
CA ARG A 270 -4.91 -41.00 -11.66
C ARG A 270 -4.14 -42.29 -11.96
N ASP A 271 -4.67 -43.42 -11.51
CA ASP A 271 -3.97 -44.70 -11.62
C ASP A 271 -4.00 -45.31 -13.02
N SER A 272 -5.01 -45.00 -13.83
CA SER A 272 -5.20 -45.56 -15.18
C SER A 272 -4.51 -44.76 -16.29
N HIS A 273 -4.52 -43.44 -16.22
CA HIS A 273 -4.11 -42.58 -17.36
C HIS A 273 -3.16 -41.45 -17.01
N LEU A 274 -3.10 -40.98 -15.75
CA LEU A 274 -2.12 -39.95 -15.37
C LEU A 274 -0.75 -40.55 -14.97
N GLY A 275 -0.62 -41.88 -15.00
CA GLY A 275 0.58 -42.59 -14.57
C GLY A 275 0.83 -42.44 -13.07
N LYS A 276 -0.23 -42.49 -12.26
CA LYS A 276 -0.25 -42.30 -10.80
C LYS A 276 0.14 -40.89 -10.29
N ARG A 277 0.45 -39.96 -11.19
CA ARG A 277 0.84 -38.59 -10.84
C ARG A 277 -0.29 -37.76 -10.24
N LEU A 278 0.10 -36.77 -9.43
CA LEU A 278 -0.78 -35.77 -8.85
C LEU A 278 -0.54 -34.40 -9.51
N PRO A 279 -1.34 -34.01 -10.52
CA PRO A 279 -1.12 -32.76 -11.23
C PRO A 279 -1.63 -31.54 -10.44
N ALA A 280 -0.93 -30.41 -10.55
CA ALA A 280 -1.36 -29.12 -10.01
C ALA A 280 -1.98 -28.24 -11.11
N TYR A 281 -3.06 -27.50 -10.82
CA TYR A 281 -3.87 -26.84 -11.85
C TYR A 281 -4.16 -25.35 -11.57
N ASP A 282 -3.91 -24.44 -12.54
CA ASP A 282 -4.15 -22.99 -12.35
C ASP A 282 -5.65 -22.59 -12.22
N GLY A 283 -6.56 -23.54 -12.47
CA GLY A 283 -8.01 -23.35 -12.47
C GLY A 283 -8.57 -22.71 -13.75
N ARG A 284 -7.78 -22.60 -14.83
CA ARG A 284 -8.22 -22.05 -16.12
C ARG A 284 -7.82 -22.93 -17.31
N LYS A 285 -6.51 -23.10 -17.54
CA LYS A 285 -5.92 -23.63 -18.78
C LYS A 285 -4.56 -24.30 -18.59
N SER A 286 -3.89 -24.20 -17.43
CA SER A 286 -2.52 -24.68 -17.27
C SER A 286 -2.42 -25.73 -16.16
N LEU A 287 -2.02 -26.94 -16.55
CA LEU A 287 -1.84 -28.10 -15.68
C LEU A 287 -0.35 -28.48 -15.66
N TYR A 288 0.16 -28.88 -14.50
CA TYR A 288 1.57 -29.18 -14.31
C TYR A 288 1.77 -30.55 -13.67
N THR A 289 2.87 -31.23 -13.99
CA THR A 289 3.23 -32.55 -13.42
C THR A 289 4.74 -32.70 -13.21
N ALA A 290 5.12 -33.57 -12.28
CA ALA A 290 6.48 -34.05 -12.08
C ALA A 290 6.73 -35.30 -12.96
N GLY A 291 7.50 -35.13 -14.03
CA GLY A 291 7.66 -36.09 -15.12
C GLY A 291 6.45 -36.14 -16.07
N PRO A 292 6.62 -36.71 -17.29
CA PRO A 292 5.62 -36.64 -18.34
C PRO A 292 4.43 -37.60 -18.09
N LEU A 293 3.21 -37.10 -18.29
CA LEU A 293 2.02 -37.94 -18.48
C LEU A 293 2.24 -38.95 -19.63
N PRO A 294 1.64 -40.16 -19.59
CA PRO A 294 1.83 -41.20 -20.59
C PRO A 294 1.08 -40.94 -21.92
N PHE A 295 0.85 -39.67 -22.26
CA PHE A 295 0.24 -39.22 -23.51
C PHE A 295 0.69 -37.78 -23.84
N THR A 296 0.75 -37.45 -25.13
CA THR A 296 0.99 -36.09 -25.62
C THR A 296 -0.31 -35.28 -25.74
N SER A 297 -1.44 -35.94 -25.99
CA SER A 297 -2.78 -35.35 -25.95
C SER A 297 -3.80 -36.43 -25.60
N LYS A 298 -4.75 -36.14 -24.71
CA LYS A 298 -5.87 -37.04 -24.39
C LYS A 298 -7.13 -36.29 -23.99
N GLU A 299 -8.27 -36.87 -24.37
CA GLU A 299 -9.62 -36.42 -24.00
C GLU A 299 -10.19 -37.29 -22.88
N PHE A 300 -10.96 -36.66 -21.98
CA PHE A 300 -11.62 -37.27 -20.82
C PHE A 300 -13.05 -36.75 -20.70
N SER A 301 -14.00 -37.64 -20.42
CA SER A 301 -15.37 -37.28 -20.05
C SER A 301 -15.51 -37.28 -18.52
N ILE A 302 -15.98 -36.15 -17.97
CA ILE A 302 -16.14 -35.91 -16.53
C ILE A 302 -17.58 -35.51 -16.24
N THR A 303 -18.31 -36.36 -15.53
CA THR A 303 -19.59 -35.97 -14.91
C THR A 303 -19.31 -35.35 -13.55
N LEU A 304 -19.76 -34.11 -13.35
CA LEU A 304 -20.00 -33.57 -12.01
C LEU A 304 -21.48 -33.71 -11.67
N VAL A 305 -21.75 -34.19 -10.46
CA VAL A 305 -23.07 -34.15 -9.85
C VAL A 305 -23.18 -32.84 -9.07
N ASP A 306 -24.13 -31.99 -9.40
CA ASP A 306 -24.52 -30.88 -8.50
C ASP A 306 -25.39 -31.42 -7.37
N GLU A 307 -25.17 -30.93 -6.15
CA GLU A 307 -26.11 -31.12 -5.04
C GLU A 307 -27.49 -30.56 -5.43
N ASP A 308 -28.55 -31.31 -5.09
CA ASP A 308 -29.91 -31.21 -5.63
C ASP A 308 -30.39 -29.77 -5.94
N ASP A 309 -30.79 -29.53 -7.18
CA ASP A 309 -31.29 -28.22 -7.65
C ASP A 309 -32.76 -27.95 -7.21
N GLY A 310 -33.35 -28.90 -6.47
CA GLY A 310 -34.70 -28.88 -5.92
C GLY A 310 -35.72 -29.67 -6.76
N THR A 311 -35.27 -30.67 -7.50
CA THR A 311 -36.09 -31.47 -8.44
C THR A 311 -36.15 -32.96 -8.09
N GLY A 312 -35.54 -33.39 -6.97
CA GLY A 312 -35.58 -34.80 -6.53
C GLY A 312 -34.71 -35.74 -7.37
N ALA A 313 -33.90 -35.20 -8.27
CA ALA A 313 -32.93 -35.93 -9.09
C ALA A 313 -31.61 -35.14 -9.12
N PRO A 314 -30.45 -35.80 -8.92
CA PRO A 314 -29.15 -35.14 -8.99
C PRO A 314 -28.92 -34.55 -10.39
N ARG A 315 -28.49 -33.29 -10.46
CA ARG A 315 -28.25 -32.63 -11.74
C ARG A 315 -26.84 -32.94 -12.24
N GLU A 316 -26.73 -33.93 -13.10
CA GLU A 316 -25.48 -34.24 -13.79
C GLU A 316 -25.11 -33.16 -14.81
N ARG A 317 -23.85 -32.72 -14.76
CA ARG A 317 -23.22 -31.87 -15.78
C ARG A 317 -22.00 -32.60 -16.33
N GLN A 318 -22.06 -32.99 -17.59
CA GLN A 318 -20.97 -33.61 -18.31
C GLN A 318 -20.02 -32.54 -18.88
N PHE A 319 -18.73 -32.76 -18.70
CA PHE A 319 -17.65 -31.92 -19.22
C PHE A 319 -16.66 -32.77 -20.01
N ARG A 320 -16.35 -32.33 -21.22
CA ARG A 320 -15.22 -32.85 -21.99
C ARG A 320 -13.97 -32.06 -21.62
N VAL A 321 -12.94 -32.75 -21.15
CA VAL A 321 -11.64 -32.17 -20.78
C VAL A 321 -10.57 -32.71 -21.72
N VAL A 322 -9.90 -31.83 -22.45
CA VAL A 322 -8.72 -32.18 -23.27
C VAL A 322 -7.48 -31.67 -22.55
N ILE A 323 -6.50 -32.56 -22.38
CA ILE A 323 -5.18 -32.25 -21.79
C ILE A 323 -4.12 -32.52 -22.87
N LYS A 324 -3.33 -31.51 -23.23
CA LYS A 324 -2.30 -31.57 -24.28
C LYS A 324 -0.96 -31.05 -23.78
N LEU A 325 0.14 -31.74 -24.06
CA LEU A 325 1.50 -31.29 -23.72
C LEU A 325 1.82 -29.98 -24.43
N ALA A 326 2.29 -28.98 -23.66
CA ALA A 326 2.61 -27.65 -24.15
C ALA A 326 4.11 -27.34 -24.03
N ALA A 327 4.74 -27.65 -22.89
CA ALA A 327 6.15 -27.35 -22.64
C ALA A 327 6.77 -28.25 -21.55
N ARG A 328 8.10 -28.28 -21.48
CA ARG A 328 8.90 -28.74 -20.32
C ARG A 328 9.61 -27.51 -19.76
N ALA A 329 9.54 -27.28 -18.46
CA ALA A 329 10.21 -26.16 -17.80
C ALA A 329 11.62 -26.56 -17.36
N ASP A 330 12.62 -25.73 -17.67
CA ASP A 330 14.02 -26.05 -17.46
C ASP A 330 14.49 -25.70 -16.03
N LEU A 331 14.61 -26.73 -15.18
CA LEU A 331 15.18 -26.60 -13.85
C LEU A 331 16.72 -26.50 -13.84
N HIS A 332 17.41 -26.95 -14.89
CA HIS A 332 18.86 -26.80 -15.00
C HIS A 332 19.22 -25.33 -15.25
N HIS A 333 18.53 -24.68 -16.20
CA HIS A 333 18.55 -23.22 -16.40
C HIS A 333 18.21 -22.49 -15.10
N LEU A 334 17.16 -22.89 -14.37
CA LEU A 334 16.83 -22.27 -13.08
C LEU A 334 17.99 -22.42 -12.06
N GLY A 335 18.63 -23.59 -12.01
CA GLY A 335 19.83 -23.83 -11.20
C GLY A 335 21.02 -22.95 -11.59
N LEU A 336 21.30 -22.78 -12.89
CA LEU A 336 22.36 -21.90 -13.40
C LEU A 336 22.08 -20.43 -13.11
N PHE A 337 20.82 -20.00 -13.24
CA PHE A 337 20.38 -18.65 -12.91
C PHE A 337 20.51 -18.33 -11.41
N LEU A 338 20.08 -19.26 -10.53
CA LEU A 338 20.25 -19.12 -9.08
C LEU A 338 21.72 -19.12 -8.65
N GLN A 339 22.60 -19.81 -9.38
CA GLN A 339 24.06 -19.76 -9.22
C GLN A 339 24.70 -18.49 -9.84
N GLY A 340 23.93 -17.63 -10.50
CA GLY A 340 24.40 -16.44 -11.21
C GLY A 340 25.24 -16.71 -12.46
N LYS A 341 25.26 -17.96 -12.95
CA LYS A 341 25.95 -18.37 -14.19
C LYS A 341 25.16 -17.98 -15.45
N GLN A 342 23.85 -17.81 -15.31
CA GLN A 342 22.96 -17.33 -16.37
C GLN A 342 22.23 -16.07 -15.90
N ALA A 343 21.92 -15.16 -16.82
CA ALA A 343 21.39 -13.83 -16.50
C ALA A 343 19.86 -13.74 -16.59
N ASP A 344 19.27 -14.52 -17.49
CA ASP A 344 17.83 -14.65 -17.71
C ASP A 344 17.22 -15.72 -16.78
N ALA A 345 16.09 -15.38 -16.16
CA ALA A 345 15.34 -16.26 -15.26
C ALA A 345 14.25 -17.04 -16.03
N PRO A 346 14.18 -18.38 -15.96
CA PRO A 346 13.10 -19.14 -16.56
C PRO A 346 11.80 -18.92 -15.79
N GLN A 347 10.95 -18.04 -16.34
CA GLN A 347 9.69 -17.62 -15.70
C GLN A 347 8.69 -18.77 -15.63
N GLU A 348 8.74 -19.69 -16.59
CA GLU A 348 7.92 -20.88 -16.70
C GLU A 348 8.14 -21.77 -15.48
N ALA A 349 9.40 -22.06 -15.14
CA ALA A 349 9.78 -22.87 -13.98
C ALA A 349 9.35 -22.20 -12.66
N LEU A 350 9.60 -20.90 -12.51
CA LEU A 350 9.15 -20.12 -11.34
C LEU A 350 7.62 -20.08 -11.22
N GLN A 351 6.89 -20.02 -12.34
CA GLN A 351 5.44 -20.06 -12.38
C GLN A 351 4.89 -21.44 -11.99
N VAL A 352 5.50 -22.55 -12.45
CA VAL A 352 5.11 -23.89 -12.00
C VAL A 352 5.22 -23.98 -10.48
N LEU A 353 6.34 -23.54 -9.91
CA LEU A 353 6.61 -23.62 -8.47
C LEU A 353 5.68 -22.71 -7.63
N ASP A 354 5.32 -21.51 -8.11
CA ASP A 354 4.30 -20.67 -7.45
C ASP A 354 2.94 -21.37 -7.46
N ILE A 355 2.54 -22.01 -8.56
CA ILE A 355 1.24 -22.67 -8.70
C ILE A 355 1.15 -23.93 -7.82
N VAL A 356 2.17 -24.80 -7.86
CA VAL A 356 2.23 -26.04 -7.07
C VAL A 356 2.09 -25.75 -5.57
N LEU A 357 2.92 -24.85 -5.03
CA LEU A 357 2.89 -24.51 -3.60
C LEU A 357 1.60 -23.77 -3.17
N ARG A 358 0.79 -23.33 -4.12
CA ARG A 358 -0.48 -22.64 -3.88
C ARG A 358 -1.68 -23.55 -4.02
N GLU A 359 -1.51 -24.81 -4.42
CA GLU A 359 -2.61 -25.75 -4.67
C GLU A 359 -3.33 -26.12 -3.35
N LEU A 360 -2.58 -26.59 -2.35
CA LEU A 360 -3.12 -26.93 -1.02
C LEU A 360 -3.69 -25.71 -0.26
N PRO A 361 -3.05 -24.52 -0.26
CA PRO A 361 -3.68 -23.30 0.27
C PRO A 361 -4.96 -22.86 -0.47
N THR A 362 -5.11 -23.19 -1.77
CA THR A 362 -6.30 -22.83 -2.56
C THR A 362 -7.51 -23.70 -2.23
N THR A 363 -7.32 -24.92 -1.72
CA THR A 363 -8.43 -25.79 -1.26
C THR A 363 -8.78 -25.53 0.22
N ARG A 364 -7.79 -25.22 1.07
CA ARG A 364 -7.99 -24.96 2.50
C ARG A 364 -8.57 -23.58 2.83
N TYR A 365 -8.33 -22.56 2.00
CA TYR A 365 -8.61 -21.15 2.34
C TYR A 365 -9.23 -20.37 1.18
N SER A 366 -9.83 -19.20 1.47
CA SER A 366 -10.37 -18.28 0.46
C SER A 366 -9.23 -17.54 -0.28
N PRO A 367 -9.01 -17.77 -1.59
CA PRO A 367 -7.87 -17.21 -2.31
C PRO A 367 -8.17 -15.82 -2.88
N VAL A 368 -7.28 -14.86 -2.62
CA VAL A 368 -7.37 -13.48 -3.10
C VAL A 368 -5.99 -13.03 -3.60
N GLY A 369 -5.77 -13.08 -4.92
CA GLY A 369 -4.50 -12.72 -5.54
C GLY A 369 -3.40 -13.75 -5.25
N ARG A 370 -2.42 -13.36 -4.41
CA ARG A 370 -1.36 -14.22 -3.83
C ARG A 370 -1.51 -14.38 -2.31
N SER A 371 -2.71 -14.15 -1.77
CA SER A 371 -3.00 -14.31 -0.34
C SER A 371 -4.21 -15.21 -0.10
N PHE A 372 -4.20 -15.87 1.05
CA PHE A 372 -5.15 -16.89 1.48
C PHE A 372 -5.76 -16.48 2.82
N TYR A 373 -7.09 -16.47 2.92
CA TYR A 373 -7.83 -15.97 4.09
C TYR A 373 -8.83 -17.01 4.61
N SER A 374 -9.00 -17.08 5.93
CA SER A 374 -10.05 -17.87 6.57
C SER A 374 -10.57 -17.12 7.82
N PRO A 375 -11.82 -17.37 8.25
CA PRO A 375 -12.36 -16.80 9.48
C PRO A 375 -11.71 -17.37 10.75
N ASP A 376 -11.05 -18.53 10.63
CA ASP A 376 -10.50 -19.35 11.72
C ASP A 376 -9.01 -19.07 11.95
N LEU A 377 -8.36 -18.36 11.03
CA LEU A 377 -6.99 -17.85 11.16
C LEU A 377 -6.93 -16.68 12.17
N GLY A 378 -7.17 -16.98 13.45
CA GLY A 378 -7.26 -15.99 14.52
C GLY A 378 -8.70 -15.54 14.78
N ARG A 379 -8.89 -14.27 15.16
CA ARG A 379 -10.22 -13.76 15.54
C ARG A 379 -10.84 -12.91 14.43
N ARG A 380 -12.06 -13.29 14.00
CA ARG A 380 -13.01 -12.38 13.33
C ARG A 380 -13.15 -11.09 14.13
N GLN A 381 -13.25 -9.94 13.47
CA GLN A 381 -13.48 -8.64 14.11
C GLN A 381 -14.46 -7.80 13.26
N PRO A 382 -15.57 -7.29 13.83
CA PRO A 382 -16.50 -6.44 13.09
C PRO A 382 -15.87 -5.08 12.79
N LEU A 383 -16.00 -4.66 11.53
CA LEU A 383 -15.65 -3.33 11.02
C LEU A 383 -16.90 -2.41 10.99
N GLY A 384 -18.10 -3.01 11.00
CA GLY A 384 -19.39 -2.32 11.01
C GLY A 384 -19.98 -2.07 9.62
N GLU A 385 -21.29 -1.83 9.56
CA GLU A 385 -22.11 -1.87 8.33
C GLU A 385 -22.15 -3.28 7.68
N GLY A 386 -22.16 -4.35 8.48
CA GLY A 386 -22.22 -5.75 8.02
C GLY A 386 -20.91 -6.25 7.39
N LEU A 387 -19.77 -5.74 7.83
CA LEU A 387 -18.44 -6.07 7.33
C LEU A 387 -17.53 -6.51 8.48
N GLU A 388 -16.81 -7.62 8.29
CA GLU A 388 -15.80 -8.11 9.23
C GLU A 388 -14.40 -8.16 8.58
N SER A 389 -13.34 -8.15 9.39
CA SER A 389 -11.99 -8.46 8.91
C SER A 389 -11.68 -9.95 9.09
N TRP A 390 -11.33 -10.62 8.00
CA TRP A 390 -10.66 -11.92 8.07
C TRP A 390 -9.15 -11.74 8.01
N ARG A 391 -8.44 -12.64 8.68
CA ARG A 391 -6.99 -12.76 8.59
C ARG A 391 -6.60 -13.74 7.49
N GLY A 392 -5.32 -13.74 7.17
CA GLY A 392 -4.73 -14.60 6.17
C GLY A 392 -3.23 -14.42 6.09
N PHE A 393 -2.63 -15.06 5.09
CA PHE A 393 -1.22 -14.92 4.76
C PHE A 393 -1.05 -14.68 3.26
N TYR A 394 -0.02 -13.91 2.90
CA TYR A 394 0.54 -13.86 1.57
C TYR A 394 1.53 -15.00 1.38
N GLN A 395 1.65 -15.50 0.15
CA GLN A 395 2.66 -16.48 -0.26
C GLN A 395 3.17 -16.15 -1.67
N SER A 396 4.50 -16.21 -1.87
CA SER A 396 5.11 -16.34 -3.19
C SER A 396 6.48 -17.00 -3.13
N ILE A 397 6.82 -17.80 -4.13
CA ILE A 397 8.20 -18.24 -4.33
C ILE A 397 8.98 -17.16 -5.11
N ARG A 398 10.25 -16.96 -4.75
CA ARG A 398 11.13 -15.96 -5.37
C ARG A 398 12.54 -16.55 -5.57
N PRO A 399 13.23 -16.27 -6.69
CA PRO A 399 14.65 -16.57 -6.82
C PRO A 399 15.47 -15.56 -6.00
N THR A 400 16.49 -16.04 -5.30
CA THR A 400 17.33 -15.22 -4.41
C THR A 400 18.77 -15.76 -4.37
N GLN A 401 19.71 -14.98 -3.84
CA GLN A 401 21.10 -15.43 -3.64
C GLN A 401 21.27 -16.63 -2.70
N MET A 402 20.26 -16.96 -1.90
CA MET A 402 20.24 -18.18 -1.08
C MET A 402 19.53 -19.36 -1.77
N GLY A 403 19.28 -19.29 -3.09
CA GLY A 403 18.48 -20.26 -3.85
C GLY A 403 17.02 -19.82 -3.97
N LEU A 404 16.09 -20.77 -4.08
CA LEU A 404 14.67 -20.45 -4.05
C LEU A 404 14.25 -20.08 -2.62
N SER A 405 13.34 -19.12 -2.52
CA SER A 405 12.83 -18.66 -1.24
C SER A 405 11.31 -18.45 -1.27
N LEU A 406 10.61 -19.10 -0.34
CA LEU A 406 9.19 -18.89 -0.10
C LEU A 406 9.02 -17.70 0.85
N ASN A 407 8.45 -16.60 0.36
CA ASN A 407 8.10 -15.44 1.18
C ASN A 407 6.68 -15.58 1.72
N ILE A 408 6.51 -15.44 3.05
CA ILE A 408 5.20 -15.55 3.73
C ILE A 408 5.00 -14.36 4.67
N ASP A 409 3.86 -13.67 4.59
CA ASP A 409 3.59 -12.43 5.34
C ASP A 409 2.12 -12.32 5.78
N MET A 410 1.85 -11.99 7.05
CA MET A 410 0.47 -11.89 7.55
C MET A 410 -0.31 -10.76 6.89
N SER A 411 -1.55 -11.05 6.48
CA SER A 411 -2.47 -10.11 5.85
C SER A 411 -3.84 -10.15 6.53
N SER A 412 -4.61 -9.07 6.41
CA SER A 412 -6.04 -9.07 6.72
C SER A 412 -6.79 -8.24 5.69
N THR A 413 -8.02 -8.61 5.37
CA THR A 413 -8.87 -7.84 4.45
C THR A 413 -10.34 -7.95 4.86
N ALA A 414 -11.18 -7.07 4.32
CA ALA A 414 -12.59 -7.01 4.66
C ALA A 414 -13.40 -8.06 3.88
N PHE A 415 -14.30 -8.73 4.59
CA PHE A 415 -15.32 -9.64 4.09
C PHE A 415 -16.70 -9.15 4.52
N ILE A 416 -17.74 -9.57 3.80
CA ILE A 416 -19.13 -9.29 4.15
C ILE A 416 -19.58 -10.35 5.17
N GLU A 417 -20.14 -9.91 6.30
CA GLU A 417 -20.63 -10.81 7.35
C GLU A 417 -21.75 -11.73 6.81
N PRO A 418 -21.77 -13.03 7.13
CA PRO A 418 -22.74 -14.00 6.61
C PRO A 418 -24.10 -13.92 7.34
N LEU A 419 -24.67 -12.72 7.44
CA LEU A 419 -25.90 -12.42 8.17
C LEU A 419 -27.17 -12.71 7.35
N PRO A 420 -28.33 -12.89 7.99
CA PRO A 420 -29.63 -12.62 7.39
C PRO A 420 -29.67 -11.22 6.77
N VAL A 421 -30.31 -11.06 5.60
CA VAL A 421 -30.27 -9.77 4.87
C VAL A 421 -30.98 -8.65 5.64
N ILE A 422 -32.01 -8.95 6.44
CA ILE A 422 -32.67 -7.99 7.34
C ILE A 422 -31.69 -7.43 8.39
N GLU A 423 -30.86 -8.29 8.99
CA GLU A 423 -29.84 -7.88 9.97
C GLU A 423 -28.74 -7.04 9.31
N PHE A 424 -28.27 -7.46 8.12
CA PHE A 424 -27.30 -6.69 7.33
C PHE A 424 -27.82 -5.29 7.00
N VAL A 425 -29.08 -5.16 6.58
CA VAL A 425 -29.73 -3.86 6.33
C VAL A 425 -29.84 -3.03 7.61
N THR A 426 -30.19 -3.66 8.73
CA THR A 426 -30.29 -3.01 10.05
C THR A 426 -28.93 -2.45 10.51
N GLN A 427 -27.85 -3.23 10.38
CA GLN A 427 -26.48 -2.76 10.61
C GLN A 427 -26.08 -1.63 9.63
N LEU A 428 -26.37 -1.78 8.34
CA LEU A 428 -26.02 -0.80 7.29
C LEU A 428 -26.72 0.55 7.48
N LEU A 429 -27.95 0.56 7.99
CA LEU A 429 -28.67 1.80 8.30
C LEU A 429 -28.38 2.34 9.71
N ASN A 430 -27.78 1.53 10.59
CA ASN A 430 -27.48 1.86 12.00
C ASN A 430 -28.73 2.36 12.76
N ARG A 431 -29.86 1.69 12.54
CA ARG A 431 -31.18 1.99 13.12
C ARG A 431 -31.95 0.69 13.26
N GLU A 432 -32.82 0.57 14.25
CA GLU A 432 -33.85 -0.48 14.25
C GLU A 432 -34.89 -0.15 13.18
N VAL A 433 -34.88 -0.91 12.07
CA VAL A 433 -35.67 -0.61 10.86
C VAL A 433 -37.06 -1.29 10.90
N LEU A 434 -37.38 -1.97 12.00
CA LEU A 434 -38.44 -2.99 12.10
C LEU A 434 -39.88 -2.48 11.84
N SER A 435 -40.13 -1.17 11.91
CA SER A 435 -41.49 -0.60 11.90
C SER A 435 -41.74 0.52 10.87
N ARG A 436 -40.80 0.81 9.96
CA ARG A 436 -40.94 1.91 8.99
C ARG A 436 -40.67 1.47 7.55
N THR A 437 -41.29 2.17 6.60
CA THR A 437 -40.93 2.12 5.19
C THR A 437 -39.52 2.69 4.98
N LEU A 438 -38.75 2.07 4.07
CA LEU A 438 -37.44 2.57 3.68
C LEU A 438 -37.59 3.83 2.82
N SER A 439 -36.77 4.86 3.07
CA SER A 439 -36.71 6.02 2.18
C SER A 439 -36.01 5.68 0.87
N ASP A 440 -36.14 6.55 -0.13
CA ASP A 440 -35.39 6.41 -1.38
C ASP A 440 -33.86 6.43 -1.17
N ALA A 441 -33.38 7.24 -0.23
CA ALA A 441 -31.98 7.28 0.15
C ALA A 441 -31.51 5.95 0.77
N ASP A 442 -32.33 5.34 1.63
CA ASP A 442 -32.05 4.02 2.22
C ASP A 442 -32.06 2.93 1.13
N ARG A 443 -33.07 2.93 0.24
CA ARG A 443 -33.19 2.02 -0.90
C ARG A 443 -31.95 2.10 -1.81
N VAL A 444 -31.46 3.31 -2.08
CA VAL A 444 -30.21 3.53 -2.84
C VAL A 444 -28.98 3.05 -2.07
N LYS A 445 -28.87 3.31 -0.75
CA LYS A 445 -27.74 2.82 0.08
C LYS A 445 -27.68 1.28 0.09
N ILE A 446 -28.81 0.62 0.35
CA ILE A 446 -28.92 -0.85 0.37
C ILE A 446 -28.62 -1.43 -1.01
N LYS A 447 -29.18 -0.85 -2.09
CA LYS A 447 -28.89 -1.28 -3.47
C LYS A 447 -27.40 -1.14 -3.80
N LYS A 448 -26.74 -0.06 -3.37
CA LYS A 448 -25.28 0.14 -3.55
C LYS A 448 -24.44 -0.85 -2.74
N ALA A 449 -24.90 -1.24 -1.55
CA ALA A 449 -24.23 -2.25 -0.73
C ALA A 449 -24.37 -3.67 -1.31
N LEU A 450 -25.61 -4.15 -1.48
CA LEU A 450 -25.93 -5.54 -1.84
C LEU A 450 -25.74 -5.89 -3.33
N ARG A 451 -25.72 -4.93 -4.26
CA ARG A 451 -25.53 -5.25 -5.69
C ARG A 451 -24.22 -6.01 -5.92
N GLY A 452 -24.34 -7.18 -6.54
CA GLY A 452 -23.25 -8.10 -6.85
C GLY A 452 -22.92 -9.12 -5.75
N VAL A 453 -23.54 -9.03 -4.57
CA VAL A 453 -23.40 -9.99 -3.45
C VAL A 453 -24.22 -11.25 -3.73
N LYS A 454 -23.75 -12.41 -3.24
CA LYS A 454 -24.47 -13.68 -3.24
C LYS A 454 -25.25 -13.89 -1.95
N VAL A 455 -26.46 -14.41 -2.07
CA VAL A 455 -27.32 -14.84 -0.96
C VAL A 455 -27.79 -16.28 -1.17
N GLU A 456 -28.06 -17.00 -0.09
CA GLU A 456 -28.73 -18.29 -0.09
C GLU A 456 -30.13 -18.16 0.49
N VAL A 457 -31.08 -18.96 -0.02
CA VAL A 457 -32.47 -18.93 0.45
C VAL A 457 -32.68 -19.83 1.67
N THR A 458 -33.48 -19.35 2.63
CA THR A 458 -33.79 -20.06 3.88
C THR A 458 -35.15 -20.75 3.87
N HIS A 459 -36.11 -20.27 3.06
CA HIS A 459 -37.52 -20.70 3.05
C HIS A 459 -37.79 -22.12 2.51
N ARG A 460 -36.78 -22.87 2.05
CA ARG A 460 -36.95 -24.18 1.38
C ARG A 460 -36.45 -25.36 2.24
N GLY A 461 -36.71 -25.34 3.55
CA GLY A 461 -36.25 -26.38 4.47
C GLY A 461 -34.72 -26.50 4.46
N ASN A 462 -34.19 -27.66 4.08
CA ASN A 462 -32.74 -27.92 3.95
C ASN A 462 -32.12 -27.29 2.70
N MET A 463 -32.91 -26.92 1.69
CA MET A 463 -32.41 -26.45 0.39
C MET A 463 -31.86 -25.02 0.48
N ARG A 464 -30.53 -24.84 0.32
CA ARG A 464 -29.80 -23.56 0.44
C ARG A 464 -29.36 -23.02 -0.93
N ARG A 465 -30.30 -22.89 -1.87
CA ARG A 465 -30.01 -22.47 -3.25
C ARG A 465 -29.45 -21.04 -3.30
N LYS A 466 -28.34 -20.85 -4.03
CA LYS A 466 -27.51 -19.63 -4.02
C LYS A 466 -27.78 -18.75 -5.24
N TYR A 467 -28.06 -17.48 -5.01
CA TYR A 467 -28.38 -16.46 -6.01
C TYR A 467 -27.46 -15.25 -5.91
N ARG A 468 -27.33 -14.47 -6.99
CA ARG A 468 -26.57 -13.20 -7.01
C ARG A 468 -27.52 -12.01 -7.19
N ILE A 469 -27.39 -11.00 -6.33
CA ILE A 469 -28.25 -9.81 -6.32
C ILE A 469 -27.88 -8.88 -7.49
N SER A 470 -28.84 -8.64 -8.39
CA SER A 470 -28.72 -7.68 -9.49
C SER A 470 -29.21 -6.29 -9.09
N GLY A 471 -30.23 -6.21 -8.21
CA GLY A 471 -30.85 -4.97 -7.75
C GLY A 471 -31.85 -5.16 -6.60
N LEU A 472 -32.68 -4.13 -6.39
CA LEU A 472 -33.83 -4.13 -5.47
C LEU A 472 -35.05 -3.68 -6.28
N THR A 473 -36.24 -4.16 -5.92
CA THR A 473 -37.49 -3.68 -6.52
C THR A 473 -37.79 -2.23 -6.18
N SER A 474 -38.55 -1.57 -7.03
CA SER A 474 -39.08 -0.23 -6.77
C SER A 474 -40.24 -0.27 -5.76
N GLN A 475 -41.18 -1.19 -5.97
CA GLN A 475 -42.35 -1.43 -5.13
C GLN A 475 -42.02 -2.25 -3.87
N ALA A 476 -42.90 -2.15 -2.87
CA ALA A 476 -42.86 -3.00 -1.67
C ALA A 476 -43.37 -4.42 -1.96
N THR A 477 -42.98 -5.39 -1.14
CA THR A 477 -43.28 -6.83 -1.34
C THR A 477 -44.79 -7.12 -1.38
N ARG A 478 -45.62 -6.35 -0.66
CA ARG A 478 -47.10 -6.44 -0.73
C ARG A 478 -47.71 -6.00 -2.07
N GLU A 479 -47.08 -5.06 -2.78
CA GLU A 479 -47.55 -4.49 -4.06
C GLU A 479 -46.99 -5.25 -5.26
N LEU A 480 -45.92 -6.01 -5.05
CA LEU A 480 -45.15 -6.65 -6.08
C LEU A 480 -45.85 -7.93 -6.58
N THR A 481 -46.30 -7.90 -7.83
CA THR A 481 -46.86 -9.05 -8.54
C THR A 481 -45.92 -9.56 -9.63
N PHE A 482 -46.04 -10.84 -9.98
CA PHE A 482 -45.24 -11.47 -11.03
C PHE A 482 -46.00 -12.64 -11.69
N PRO A 483 -45.71 -12.97 -12.96
CA PRO A 483 -46.29 -14.13 -13.62
C PRO A 483 -45.66 -15.42 -13.06
N VAL A 484 -46.50 -16.30 -12.54
CA VAL A 484 -46.08 -17.57 -11.90
C VAL A 484 -45.89 -18.69 -12.92
N ASP A 485 -46.55 -18.60 -14.06
CA ASP A 485 -46.50 -19.56 -15.17
C ASP A 485 -46.32 -18.85 -16.53
N ASP A 486 -46.09 -19.63 -17.58
CA ASP A 486 -46.03 -19.13 -18.97
C ASP A 486 -47.42 -18.88 -19.59
N ARG A 487 -48.51 -19.06 -18.81
CA ARG A 487 -49.88 -18.63 -19.18
C ARG A 487 -50.17 -17.19 -18.75
N GLY A 488 -49.27 -16.57 -17.98
CA GLY A 488 -49.40 -15.19 -17.51
C GLY A 488 -50.15 -15.03 -16.19
N THR A 489 -50.36 -16.11 -15.42
CA THR A 489 -51.07 -16.06 -14.13
C THR A 489 -50.30 -15.20 -13.13
N MET A 490 -50.78 -13.97 -12.90
CA MET A 490 -50.17 -13.04 -11.95
C MET A 490 -50.55 -13.37 -10.50
N LYS A 491 -49.57 -13.49 -9.61
CA LYS A 491 -49.79 -13.50 -8.14
C LYS A 491 -48.92 -12.45 -7.46
N SER A 492 -49.32 -11.99 -6.27
CA SER A 492 -48.41 -11.22 -5.41
C SER A 492 -47.33 -12.11 -4.81
N VAL A 493 -46.17 -11.53 -4.48
CA VAL A 493 -45.10 -12.27 -3.78
C VAL A 493 -45.57 -12.78 -2.40
N VAL A 494 -46.43 -12.04 -1.70
CA VAL A 494 -46.98 -12.49 -0.40
C VAL A 494 -47.85 -13.74 -0.55
N GLN A 495 -48.83 -13.72 -1.46
CA GLN A 495 -49.67 -14.89 -1.75
C GLN A 495 -48.83 -16.10 -2.19
N TYR A 496 -47.91 -15.90 -3.14
CA TYR A 496 -47.05 -16.98 -3.63
C TYR A 496 -46.22 -17.63 -2.52
N PHE A 497 -45.63 -16.86 -1.61
CA PHE A 497 -44.84 -17.42 -0.51
C PHE A 497 -45.68 -18.14 0.55
N GLN A 498 -46.88 -17.62 0.84
CA GLN A 498 -47.82 -18.25 1.76
C GLN A 498 -48.37 -19.57 1.19
N GLU A 499 -48.82 -19.57 -0.07
CA GLU A 499 -49.40 -20.74 -0.74
C GLU A 499 -48.37 -21.83 -1.06
N THR A 500 -47.17 -21.45 -1.50
CA THR A 500 -46.16 -22.41 -2.01
C THR A 500 -45.24 -22.97 -0.93
N TYR A 501 -44.99 -22.21 0.15
CA TYR A 501 -44.03 -22.60 1.20
C TYR A 501 -44.58 -22.49 2.63
N GLY A 502 -45.86 -22.13 2.80
CA GLY A 502 -46.44 -21.84 4.13
C GLY A 502 -45.83 -20.61 4.82
N PHE A 503 -45.08 -19.78 4.09
CA PHE A 503 -44.24 -18.73 4.68
C PHE A 503 -44.96 -17.38 4.72
N VAL A 504 -45.34 -16.94 5.92
CA VAL A 504 -46.02 -15.64 6.13
C VAL A 504 -44.97 -14.53 6.22
N ILE A 505 -44.86 -13.74 5.16
CA ILE A 505 -43.93 -12.60 5.07
C ILE A 505 -44.30 -11.53 6.11
N GLN A 506 -43.31 -11.09 6.90
CA GLN A 506 -43.48 -10.07 7.94
C GLN A 506 -43.16 -8.66 7.43
N HIS A 507 -42.02 -8.48 6.73
CA HIS A 507 -41.56 -7.17 6.23
C HIS A 507 -42.19 -6.82 4.87
N THR A 508 -43.52 -6.95 4.77
CA THR A 508 -44.29 -6.77 3.53
C THR A 508 -44.17 -5.36 2.92
N ASN A 509 -43.77 -4.38 3.73
CA ASN A 509 -43.51 -2.98 3.35
C ASN A 509 -42.08 -2.72 2.82
N TRP A 510 -41.18 -3.72 2.83
CA TRP A 510 -39.83 -3.61 2.27
C TRP A 510 -39.80 -4.12 0.81
N PRO A 511 -38.84 -3.67 -0.02
CA PRO A 511 -38.66 -4.16 -1.39
C PRO A 511 -38.02 -5.56 -1.41
N CYS A 512 -38.29 -6.32 -2.45
CA CYS A 512 -37.62 -7.59 -2.71
C CYS A 512 -36.20 -7.38 -3.28
N LEU A 513 -35.33 -8.35 -3.04
CA LEU A 513 -34.09 -8.54 -3.80
C LEU A 513 -34.45 -8.98 -5.21
N GLN A 514 -33.81 -8.39 -6.22
CA GLN A 514 -33.86 -8.86 -7.60
C GLN A 514 -32.65 -9.77 -7.85
N VAL A 515 -32.90 -10.98 -8.35
CA VAL A 515 -31.87 -11.97 -8.71
C VAL A 515 -32.20 -12.63 -10.06
N GLY A 516 -31.25 -13.38 -10.63
CA GLY A 516 -31.45 -14.09 -11.90
C GLY A 516 -31.20 -13.23 -13.14
N ASN A 517 -31.89 -13.54 -14.24
CA ASN A 517 -31.75 -12.84 -15.53
C ASN A 517 -32.48 -11.48 -15.47
N GLN A 518 -31.98 -10.45 -16.16
CA GLN A 518 -32.66 -9.17 -16.30
C GLN A 518 -33.98 -9.27 -17.11
N GLN A 519 -34.11 -10.27 -17.99
CA GLN A 519 -35.31 -10.50 -18.81
C GLN A 519 -36.43 -11.27 -18.09
N ARG A 520 -36.08 -12.19 -17.18
CA ARG A 520 -37.00 -12.86 -16.25
C ARG A 520 -36.39 -12.76 -14.83
N PRO A 521 -36.60 -11.64 -14.12
CA PRO A 521 -36.04 -11.44 -12.78
C PRO A 521 -36.83 -12.24 -11.74
N ASN A 522 -36.11 -12.93 -10.86
CA ASN A 522 -36.70 -13.57 -9.70
C ASN A 522 -36.73 -12.58 -8.53
N TYR A 523 -37.84 -12.53 -7.80
CA TYR A 523 -38.02 -11.69 -6.63
C TYR A 523 -37.92 -12.51 -5.35
N LEU A 524 -37.03 -12.12 -4.44
CA LEU A 524 -36.86 -12.76 -3.14
C LEU A 524 -37.07 -11.74 -2.02
N PRO A 525 -38.02 -11.96 -1.09
CA PRO A 525 -38.12 -11.17 0.14
C PRO A 525 -36.79 -11.18 0.91
N MET A 526 -36.42 -10.06 1.54
CA MET A 526 -35.14 -9.97 2.25
C MET A 526 -35.04 -10.92 3.45
N GLU A 527 -36.17 -11.20 4.11
CA GLU A 527 -36.25 -12.11 5.27
C GLU A 527 -36.01 -13.59 4.93
N VAL A 528 -36.23 -14.01 3.68
CA VAL A 528 -35.97 -15.39 3.24
C VAL A 528 -34.54 -15.60 2.68
N CYS A 529 -33.64 -14.66 2.95
CA CYS A 529 -32.29 -14.61 2.39
C CYS A 529 -31.21 -14.41 3.46
N LYS A 530 -30.12 -15.18 3.35
CA LYS A 530 -28.87 -15.03 4.14
C LYS A 530 -27.69 -14.75 3.21
N ILE A 531 -26.75 -13.91 3.62
CA ILE A 531 -25.52 -13.63 2.88
C ILE A 531 -24.59 -14.85 2.94
N VAL A 532 -24.07 -15.26 1.77
CA VAL A 532 -23.12 -16.38 1.68
C VAL A 532 -21.75 -15.95 2.22
N GLU A 533 -21.12 -16.81 3.01
CA GLU A 533 -19.80 -16.57 3.59
C GLU A 533 -18.67 -16.53 2.54
N GLY A 534 -17.47 -16.05 2.94
CA GLY A 534 -16.30 -16.00 2.06
C GLY A 534 -16.32 -14.90 1.00
N GLN A 535 -17.26 -13.96 1.07
CA GLN A 535 -17.39 -12.86 0.11
C GLN A 535 -16.54 -11.65 0.51
N ARG A 536 -15.36 -11.52 -0.10
CA ARG A 536 -14.47 -10.36 0.07
C ARG A 536 -15.19 -9.06 -0.32
N TYR A 537 -15.10 -8.05 0.54
CA TYR A 537 -15.51 -6.69 0.24
C TYR A 537 -14.43 -5.97 -0.60
N SER A 538 -14.78 -5.53 -1.80
CA SER A 538 -13.86 -4.90 -2.76
C SER A 538 -13.98 -3.38 -2.85
N LYS A 539 -14.99 -2.78 -2.23
CA LYS A 539 -15.30 -1.34 -2.29
C LYS A 539 -14.45 -0.58 -1.25
N ARG A 540 -14.37 0.76 -1.35
CA ARG A 540 -13.66 1.60 -0.37
C ARG A 540 -14.33 1.55 1.00
N LEU A 541 -13.57 1.18 2.04
CA LEU A 541 -13.97 1.28 3.43
C LEU A 541 -14.04 2.75 3.89
N ASN A 542 -14.94 3.05 4.84
CA ASN A 542 -15.03 4.34 5.51
C ASN A 542 -13.94 4.51 6.60
N GLU A 543 -13.71 5.72 7.08
CA GLU A 543 -12.64 6.03 8.06
C GLU A 543 -12.74 5.21 9.36
N ARG A 544 -13.97 4.88 9.81
CA ARG A 544 -14.20 4.07 11.01
C ARG A 544 -13.80 2.61 10.76
N GLN A 545 -14.22 2.04 9.63
CA GLN A 545 -13.84 0.68 9.18
C GLN A 545 -12.33 0.58 8.96
N ILE A 546 -11.69 1.58 8.36
CA ILE A 546 -10.23 1.65 8.19
C ILE A 546 -9.54 1.71 9.56
N THR A 547 -10.03 2.54 10.48
CA THR A 547 -9.48 2.62 11.85
C THR A 547 -9.64 1.31 12.61
N ALA A 548 -10.76 0.60 12.43
CA ALA A 548 -10.97 -0.73 13.01
C ALA A 548 -9.98 -1.76 12.42
N LEU A 549 -9.86 -1.83 11.10
CA LEU A 549 -8.92 -2.74 10.42
C LEU A 549 -7.46 -2.45 10.78
N LEU A 550 -7.08 -1.17 10.97
CA LEU A 550 -5.73 -0.78 11.42
C LEU A 550 -5.44 -1.22 12.86
N LYS A 551 -6.42 -1.18 13.78
CA LYS A 551 -6.23 -1.72 15.14
C LYS A 551 -5.87 -3.21 15.13
N VAL A 552 -6.44 -3.98 14.20
CA VAL A 552 -6.22 -5.43 14.07
C VAL A 552 -4.92 -5.75 13.31
N THR A 553 -4.54 -4.93 12.31
CA THR A 553 -3.40 -5.21 11.43
C THR A 553 -2.06 -4.61 11.88
N CYS A 554 -2.05 -3.63 12.79
CA CYS A 554 -0.82 -2.97 13.26
C CYS A 554 -0.05 -3.74 14.34
N GLN A 555 0.23 -5.02 14.08
CA GLN A 555 0.95 -5.92 15.00
C GLN A 555 2.44 -5.60 15.14
N ARG A 556 2.99 -5.75 16.34
CA ARG A 556 4.42 -5.56 16.62
C ARG A 556 5.28 -6.62 15.92
N PRO A 557 6.58 -6.37 15.73
CA PRO A 557 7.46 -7.29 14.99
C PRO A 557 7.54 -8.69 15.60
N GLN A 558 7.66 -8.81 16.92
CA GLN A 558 7.70 -10.10 17.61
C GLN A 558 6.40 -10.90 17.47
N GLU A 559 5.24 -10.25 17.62
CA GLU A 559 3.92 -10.85 17.41
C GLU A 559 3.82 -11.37 15.97
N ARG A 560 4.17 -10.51 15.01
CA ARG A 560 4.02 -10.78 13.58
C ARG A 560 5.04 -11.80 13.06
N GLU A 561 6.22 -11.92 13.66
CA GLU A 561 7.16 -13.02 13.43
C GLU A 561 6.57 -14.35 13.93
N HIS A 562 6.04 -14.39 15.16
CA HIS A 562 5.41 -15.57 15.74
C HIS A 562 4.22 -16.06 14.90
N ASP A 563 3.37 -15.15 14.42
CA ASP A 563 2.25 -15.50 13.54
C ASP A 563 2.67 -16.06 12.17
N ILE A 564 3.74 -15.53 11.57
CA ILE A 564 4.31 -16.07 10.32
C ILE A 564 4.84 -17.49 10.58
N MET A 565 5.57 -17.70 11.67
CA MET A 565 6.04 -19.03 12.07
C MET A 565 4.87 -19.99 12.30
N GLN A 566 3.84 -19.59 13.05
CA GLN A 566 2.66 -20.41 13.30
C GLN A 566 1.95 -20.80 11.99
N THR A 567 1.86 -19.87 11.04
CA THR A 567 1.30 -20.13 9.71
C THR A 567 2.08 -21.19 8.94
N VAL A 568 3.42 -21.16 8.98
CA VAL A 568 4.27 -22.16 8.31
C VAL A 568 4.08 -23.56 8.91
N HIS A 569 4.11 -23.69 10.23
CA HIS A 569 3.87 -24.97 10.90
C HIS A 569 2.44 -25.48 10.64
N HIS A 570 1.42 -24.61 10.67
CA HIS A 570 0.02 -24.99 10.42
C HIS A 570 -0.24 -25.41 8.96
N ASN A 571 0.42 -24.78 8.01
CA ASN A 571 0.34 -25.21 6.60
C ASN A 571 0.97 -26.60 6.39
N ALA A 572 1.98 -26.96 7.20
CA ALA A 572 2.68 -28.24 7.17
C ALA A 572 3.20 -28.59 5.76
N TYR A 573 3.99 -27.69 5.16
CA TYR A 573 4.49 -27.86 3.79
C TYR A 573 5.32 -29.13 3.58
N HIS A 574 5.93 -29.69 4.63
CA HIS A 574 6.61 -30.98 4.59
C HIS A 574 5.64 -32.18 4.48
N GLU A 575 4.35 -31.99 4.76
CA GLU A 575 3.30 -32.99 4.60
C GLU A 575 2.57 -32.88 3.24
N ASP A 576 2.56 -31.70 2.62
CA ASP A 576 1.80 -31.35 1.41
C ASP A 576 2.04 -32.37 0.28
N PRO A 577 0.98 -33.07 -0.22
CA PRO A 577 1.14 -34.07 -1.26
C PRO A 577 1.60 -33.49 -2.60
N TYR A 578 1.30 -32.22 -2.89
CA TYR A 578 1.77 -31.55 -4.11
C TYR A 578 3.25 -31.15 -3.99
N ALA A 579 3.68 -30.65 -2.83
CA ALA A 579 5.11 -30.37 -2.60
C ALA A 579 5.95 -31.66 -2.68
N LYS A 580 5.48 -32.76 -2.07
CA LYS A 580 6.11 -34.09 -2.14
C LYS A 580 6.19 -34.65 -3.56
N GLU A 581 5.07 -34.60 -4.31
CA GLU A 581 5.02 -35.03 -5.70
C GLU A 581 6.07 -34.29 -6.55
N PHE A 582 6.17 -32.97 -6.37
CA PHE A 582 7.09 -32.11 -7.11
C PHE A 582 8.50 -32.03 -6.50
N GLY A 583 8.81 -32.77 -5.44
CA GLY A 583 10.15 -32.78 -4.82
C GLY A 583 10.55 -31.50 -4.07
N ILE A 584 9.61 -30.58 -3.84
CA ILE A 584 9.89 -29.29 -3.20
C ILE A 584 9.98 -29.48 -1.68
N LYS A 585 11.16 -29.21 -1.10
CA LYS A 585 11.35 -29.18 0.37
C LYS A 585 11.46 -27.73 0.85
N ILE A 586 10.77 -27.39 1.94
CA ILE A 586 10.74 -26.03 2.51
C ILE A 586 11.28 -26.05 3.93
N SER A 587 12.22 -25.16 4.24
CA SER A 587 12.71 -24.89 5.59
C SER A 587 11.61 -24.27 6.44
N GLU A 588 11.37 -24.79 7.64
CA GLU A 588 10.45 -24.18 8.61
C GLU A 588 11.10 -23.02 9.39
N ARG A 589 12.40 -22.77 9.18
CA ARG A 589 13.16 -21.66 9.80
C ARG A 589 13.24 -20.45 8.87
N LEU A 590 13.02 -19.27 9.46
CA LEU A 590 13.28 -17.96 8.84
C LEU A 590 14.74 -17.84 8.38
N ALA A 591 14.96 -17.20 7.24
CA ALA A 591 16.29 -16.87 6.76
C ALA A 591 16.99 -15.91 7.73
N SER A 592 18.10 -16.36 8.32
CA SER A 592 19.03 -15.50 9.07
C SER A 592 19.99 -14.83 8.08
N VAL A 593 19.99 -13.50 8.05
CA VAL A 593 20.65 -12.67 7.03
C VAL A 593 21.66 -11.72 7.67
N GLU A 594 22.82 -11.58 7.04
CA GLU A 594 23.80 -10.55 7.41
C GLU A 594 23.32 -9.20 6.87
N ALA A 595 23.21 -8.23 7.77
CA ALA A 595 22.78 -6.87 7.52
C ALA A 595 23.81 -5.88 8.06
N ARG A 596 23.69 -4.61 7.68
CA ARG A 596 24.50 -3.51 8.21
C ARG A 596 23.60 -2.37 8.63
N ILE A 597 23.89 -1.70 9.75
CA ILE A 597 23.22 -0.47 10.17
C ILE A 597 24.06 0.70 9.66
N LEU A 598 23.62 1.33 8.58
CA LEU A 598 24.25 2.53 8.03
C LEU A 598 24.17 3.68 9.06
N PRO A 599 25.22 4.49 9.20
CA PRO A 599 25.20 5.62 10.12
C PRO A 599 24.14 6.66 9.70
N ALA A 600 23.58 7.37 10.67
CA ALA A 600 22.80 8.57 10.40
C ALA A 600 23.76 9.71 9.95
N PRO A 601 23.40 10.51 8.93
CA PRO A 601 24.23 11.63 8.52
C PRO A 601 24.17 12.79 9.52
N TRP A 602 25.22 13.60 9.56
CA TRP A 602 25.19 14.88 10.27
C TRP A 602 24.36 15.91 9.49
N LEU A 603 23.45 16.57 10.20
CA LEU A 603 22.50 17.55 9.66
C LEU A 603 22.90 18.97 10.06
N LYS A 604 23.01 19.87 9.07
CA LYS A 604 23.36 21.27 9.28
C LYS A 604 22.11 22.15 9.42
N TYR A 605 22.09 22.91 10.52
CA TYR A 605 21.17 23.99 10.84
C TYR A 605 21.93 25.33 10.87
N HIS A 606 21.22 26.45 11.08
CA HIS A 606 21.82 27.79 11.03
C HIS A 606 22.70 28.07 12.25
N ASP A 607 23.87 28.70 12.04
CA ASP A 607 24.88 28.93 13.09
C ASP A 607 24.46 29.93 14.19
N THR A 608 23.36 30.67 14.01
CA THR A 608 22.72 31.47 15.09
C THR A 608 21.66 30.70 15.90
N GLY A 609 21.57 29.38 15.70
CA GLY A 609 20.96 28.44 16.66
C GLY A 609 21.95 28.08 17.78
N ARG A 610 21.44 27.63 18.93
CA ARG A 610 22.27 27.08 20.01
C ARG A 610 22.85 25.70 19.65
N GLU A 611 22.16 24.98 18.77
CA GLU A 611 22.62 23.71 18.19
C GLU A 611 22.67 23.89 16.67
N LYS A 612 23.89 23.99 16.11
CA LYS A 612 24.14 24.26 14.69
C LYS A 612 24.27 22.98 13.84
N ASP A 613 24.77 21.91 14.44
CA ASP A 613 25.04 20.63 13.78
C ASP A 613 24.37 19.53 14.62
N CYS A 614 23.63 18.62 14.00
CA CYS A 614 22.79 17.63 14.70
C CYS A 614 23.01 16.22 14.16
N LEU A 615 23.17 15.24 15.06
CA LEU A 615 23.24 13.81 14.72
C LEU A 615 21.93 13.10 15.13
N PRO A 616 21.06 12.71 14.19
CA PRO A 616 19.80 12.03 14.48
C PRO A 616 19.95 10.74 15.29
N GLN A 617 19.11 10.58 16.31
CA GLN A 617 19.12 9.41 17.19
C GLN A 617 17.95 8.48 16.84
N VAL A 618 18.26 7.24 16.45
CA VAL A 618 17.26 6.25 15.98
C VAL A 618 16.30 6.89 14.95
N GLY A 619 16.88 7.48 13.91
CA GLY A 619 16.16 8.11 12.80
C GLY A 619 15.34 9.36 13.17
N GLN A 620 15.57 9.97 14.33
CA GLN A 620 14.73 11.03 14.90
C GLN A 620 15.54 12.18 15.49
N TRP A 621 15.03 13.40 15.34
CA TRP A 621 15.51 14.61 16.00
C TRP A 621 14.35 15.61 16.19
N ASN A 622 14.64 16.83 16.62
CA ASN A 622 13.64 17.89 16.79
C ASN A 622 14.27 19.28 16.60
N MET A 623 13.41 20.30 16.45
CA MET A 623 13.80 21.69 16.24
C MET A 623 14.20 22.47 17.50
N MET A 624 14.21 21.85 18.70
CA MET A 624 14.66 22.57 19.91
C MET A 624 16.12 23.00 19.75
N ASN A 625 16.44 24.20 20.25
CA ASN A 625 17.74 24.87 20.14
C ASN A 625 18.24 25.19 18.71
N LYS A 626 17.48 24.87 17.65
CA LYS A 626 17.90 25.01 16.24
C LYS A 626 17.15 26.13 15.53
N LYS A 627 17.78 26.69 14.49
CA LYS A 627 17.15 27.55 13.48
C LYS A 627 17.36 26.93 12.09
N MET A 628 16.34 26.99 11.24
CA MET A 628 16.37 26.43 9.89
C MET A 628 17.51 27.03 9.08
N VAL A 629 18.26 26.20 8.35
CA VAL A 629 19.51 26.61 7.69
C VAL A 629 19.34 27.72 6.65
N ASN A 630 18.14 27.84 6.07
CA ASN A 630 17.69 29.04 5.37
C ASN A 630 16.21 29.29 5.70
N GLY A 631 15.93 30.30 6.52
CA GLY A 631 14.57 30.76 6.78
C GLY A 631 14.08 31.65 5.64
N GLY A 632 12.98 31.26 5.00
CA GLY A 632 12.28 32.06 4.03
C GLY A 632 11.52 33.24 4.66
N THR A 633 11.13 34.18 3.81
CA THR A 633 10.47 35.44 4.21
C THR A 633 8.98 35.36 3.97
N VAL A 634 8.19 35.87 4.91
CA VAL A 634 6.72 36.03 4.82
C VAL A 634 6.36 37.38 5.42
N ASN A 635 6.29 38.40 4.57
CA ASN A 635 5.94 39.76 4.95
C ASN A 635 4.42 39.99 4.83
N ASN A 636 3.83 39.48 3.74
CA ASN A 636 2.45 39.70 3.36
C ASN A 636 1.70 38.37 3.45
N TRP A 637 0.82 38.22 4.44
CA TRP A 637 0.00 37.01 4.59
C TRP A 637 -1.39 37.31 5.13
N ILE A 638 -2.32 36.39 4.90
CA ILE A 638 -3.72 36.44 5.37
C ILE A 638 -4.17 35.10 5.96
N CYS A 639 -5.22 35.14 6.78
CA CYS A 639 -5.91 33.95 7.28
C CYS A 639 -7.38 33.91 6.83
N ILE A 640 -7.85 32.73 6.41
CA ILE A 640 -9.28 32.44 6.20
C ILE A 640 -9.69 31.26 7.08
N ASN A 641 -10.81 31.39 7.78
CA ASN A 641 -11.38 30.37 8.66
C ASN A 641 -12.69 29.82 8.07
N PHE A 642 -12.72 28.53 7.75
CA PHE A 642 -13.92 27.83 7.29
C PHE A 642 -14.64 27.03 8.40
N SER A 643 -14.14 27.09 9.65
CA SER A 643 -14.68 26.34 10.78
C SER A 643 -15.57 27.23 11.66
N ARG A 644 -16.89 27.05 11.54
CA ARG A 644 -17.92 27.88 12.21
C ARG A 644 -17.81 27.96 13.74
N ASN A 645 -17.11 27.02 14.38
CA ASN A 645 -16.90 26.98 15.84
C ASN A 645 -15.63 27.74 16.30
N VAL A 646 -14.73 28.12 15.39
CA VAL A 646 -13.53 28.91 15.72
C VAL A 646 -13.90 30.39 15.64
N GLN A 647 -13.82 31.09 16.78
CA GLN A 647 -14.01 32.54 16.84
C GLN A 647 -12.78 33.29 16.31
N GLU A 648 -12.95 34.53 15.85
CA GLU A 648 -11.86 35.33 15.27
C GLU A 648 -10.69 35.54 16.26
N SER A 649 -10.98 35.77 17.53
CA SER A 649 -9.99 35.87 18.61
C SER A 649 -9.10 34.62 18.71
N VAL A 650 -9.71 33.43 18.65
CA VAL A 650 -9.01 32.13 18.66
C VAL A 650 -8.21 31.93 17.38
N ALA A 651 -8.76 32.31 16.22
CA ALA A 651 -8.04 32.26 14.94
C ALA A 651 -6.81 33.19 14.93
N ARG A 652 -6.93 34.41 15.46
CA ARG A 652 -5.83 35.38 15.56
C ARG A 652 -4.74 34.88 16.51
N GLY A 653 -5.10 34.41 17.70
CA GLY A 653 -4.16 33.81 18.66
C GLY A 653 -3.40 32.60 18.09
N PHE A 654 -4.11 31.71 17.37
CA PHE A 654 -3.49 30.60 16.67
C PHE A 654 -2.46 31.05 15.61
N CYS A 655 -2.80 32.06 14.81
CA CYS A 655 -1.89 32.55 13.78
C CYS A 655 -0.68 33.29 14.36
N HIS A 656 -0.86 34.03 15.45
CA HIS A 656 0.23 34.72 16.16
C HIS A 656 1.26 33.73 16.72
N GLU A 657 0.81 32.68 17.43
CA GLU A 657 1.69 31.60 17.94
C GLU A 657 2.40 30.84 16.80
N LEU A 658 1.73 30.65 15.65
CA LEU A 658 2.36 30.05 14.47
C LEU A 658 3.41 30.97 13.84
N ALA A 659 3.13 32.28 13.72
CA ALA A 659 4.07 33.29 13.24
C ALA A 659 5.31 33.39 14.17
N GLN A 660 5.10 33.40 15.49
CA GLN A 660 6.15 33.37 16.49
C GLN A 660 6.99 32.07 16.37
N MET A 661 6.36 30.91 16.15
CA MET A 661 7.09 29.65 15.93
C MET A 661 7.93 29.69 14.65
N CYS A 662 7.43 30.25 13.56
CA CYS A 662 8.21 30.48 12.33
C CYS A 662 9.42 31.38 12.61
N HIS A 663 9.22 32.51 13.30
CA HIS A 663 10.27 33.46 13.67
C HIS A 663 11.35 32.84 14.57
N VAL A 664 10.95 32.17 15.66
CA VAL A 664 11.88 31.46 16.57
C VAL A 664 12.65 30.35 15.85
N SER A 665 12.02 29.69 14.88
CA SER A 665 12.66 28.70 14.00
C SER A 665 13.60 29.32 12.94
N GLY A 666 13.73 30.64 12.87
CA GLY A 666 14.66 31.35 12.00
C GLY A 666 14.08 31.94 10.71
N MET A 667 12.75 31.96 10.53
CA MET A 667 12.11 32.61 9.37
C MET A 667 11.95 34.13 9.57
N ALA A 668 12.03 34.89 8.49
CA ALA A 668 11.65 36.30 8.48
C ALA A 668 10.12 36.42 8.31
N PHE A 669 9.38 36.16 9.39
CA PHE A 669 7.91 36.07 9.39
C PHE A 669 7.28 37.25 10.13
N ASN A 670 6.42 38.02 9.46
CA ASN A 670 5.67 39.16 10.03
C ASN A 670 4.59 38.66 11.02
N PRO A 671 4.57 39.09 12.30
CA PRO A 671 3.65 38.55 13.30
C PRO A 671 2.17 38.80 13.05
N GLU A 672 1.80 39.89 12.35
CA GLU A 672 0.39 40.24 12.07
C GLU A 672 0.06 40.13 10.57
N PRO A 673 -1.16 39.69 10.22
CA PRO A 673 -1.60 39.63 8.82
C PRO A 673 -1.98 41.01 8.27
N ILE A 674 -1.91 41.19 6.96
CA ILE A 674 -2.27 42.45 6.28
C ILE A 674 -3.78 42.80 6.35
N LEU A 675 -4.59 41.80 6.74
CA LEU A 675 -6.03 41.84 6.92
C LEU A 675 -6.42 40.89 8.06
N PRO A 676 -7.39 41.24 8.93
CA PRO A 676 -7.86 40.36 10.00
C PRO A 676 -8.36 38.98 9.49
N PRO A 677 -8.30 37.91 10.32
CA PRO A 677 -8.74 36.57 9.95
C PRO A 677 -10.21 36.54 9.49
N TYR A 678 -10.44 36.27 8.21
CA TYR A 678 -11.80 36.28 7.64
C TYR A 678 -12.50 34.95 7.85
N SER A 679 -13.70 34.95 8.46
CA SER A 679 -14.50 33.73 8.62
C SER A 679 -15.53 33.56 7.49
N ALA A 680 -15.55 32.39 6.88
CA ALA A 680 -16.36 32.05 5.71
C ALA A 680 -17.05 30.69 5.87
N ARG A 681 -18.05 30.43 5.03
CA ARG A 681 -18.73 29.11 4.95
C ARG A 681 -18.02 28.18 3.96
N PRO A 682 -17.87 26.87 4.24
CA PRO A 682 -17.31 25.90 3.28
C PRO A 682 -17.96 25.92 1.90
N ASP A 683 -19.29 26.06 1.86
CA ASP A 683 -20.10 26.17 0.64
C ASP A 683 -19.87 27.46 -0.18
N GLN A 684 -19.00 28.36 0.29
CA GLN A 684 -18.64 29.62 -0.37
C GLN A 684 -17.13 29.73 -0.64
N VAL A 685 -16.39 28.59 -0.61
CA VAL A 685 -14.91 28.54 -0.71
C VAL A 685 -14.33 29.39 -1.85
N GLU A 686 -14.87 29.28 -3.06
CA GLU A 686 -14.35 30.02 -4.21
C GLU A 686 -14.53 31.52 -4.08
N ARG A 687 -15.74 31.97 -3.70
CA ARG A 687 -16.03 33.39 -3.46
C ARG A 687 -15.16 33.94 -2.32
N ALA A 688 -15.04 33.20 -1.22
CA ALA A 688 -14.24 33.61 -0.07
C ALA A 688 -12.74 33.75 -0.43
N LEU A 689 -12.19 32.81 -1.21
CA LEU A 689 -10.81 32.89 -1.71
C LEU A 689 -10.63 34.04 -2.69
N LYS A 690 -11.46 34.14 -3.72
CA LYS A 690 -11.33 35.16 -4.78
C LYS A 690 -11.55 36.57 -4.22
N THR A 691 -12.56 36.81 -3.39
CA THR A 691 -12.76 38.11 -2.72
C THR A 691 -11.60 38.44 -1.78
N ARG A 692 -11.22 37.55 -0.85
CA ARG A 692 -10.19 37.89 0.15
C ARG A 692 -8.78 38.04 -0.45
N TYR A 693 -8.52 37.41 -1.59
CA TYR A 693 -7.34 37.67 -2.40
C TYR A 693 -7.37 39.06 -3.05
N HIS A 694 -8.51 39.51 -3.58
CA HIS A 694 -8.65 40.88 -4.12
C HIS A 694 -8.52 41.94 -3.01
N ASP A 695 -9.14 41.76 -1.85
CA ASP A 695 -8.96 42.65 -0.67
C ASP A 695 -7.47 42.85 -0.33
N ALA A 696 -6.70 41.75 -0.39
CA ALA A 696 -5.28 41.72 -0.10
C ALA A 696 -4.47 42.42 -1.19
N MET A 697 -4.67 42.04 -2.46
CA MET A 697 -3.93 42.62 -3.57
C MET A 697 -4.23 44.11 -3.77
N ALA A 698 -5.44 44.58 -3.49
CA ALA A 698 -5.79 46.01 -3.52
C ALA A 698 -4.94 46.86 -2.53
N LYS A 699 -4.48 46.28 -1.42
CA LYS A 699 -3.52 46.93 -0.49
C LYS A 699 -2.05 46.81 -0.92
N LEU A 700 -1.70 45.77 -1.66
CA LEU A 700 -0.31 45.42 -2.00
C LEU A 700 0.15 45.95 -3.37
N GLN A 701 -0.75 46.01 -4.35
CA GLN A 701 -0.49 46.51 -5.71
C GLN A 701 0.05 47.96 -5.73
N PRO A 702 -0.48 48.92 -4.93
CA PRO A 702 0.09 50.27 -4.85
C PRO A 702 1.54 50.34 -4.33
N GLN A 703 2.06 49.23 -3.78
CA GLN A 703 3.42 49.10 -3.27
C GLN A 703 4.28 48.16 -4.13
N GLY A 704 3.76 47.67 -5.27
CA GLY A 704 4.44 46.67 -6.11
C GLY A 704 4.66 45.30 -5.44
N LYS A 705 3.83 44.95 -4.45
CA LYS A 705 3.99 43.73 -3.63
C LYS A 705 3.01 42.63 -4.02
N GLU A 706 3.43 41.37 -3.81
CA GLU A 706 2.57 40.18 -3.88
C GLU A 706 2.28 39.60 -2.49
N LEU A 707 1.37 38.62 -2.44
CA LEU A 707 0.89 37.97 -1.22
C LEU A 707 1.61 36.62 -1.02
N ASP A 708 2.50 36.55 -0.03
CA ASP A 708 3.45 35.43 0.16
C ASP A 708 2.78 34.12 0.60
N LEU A 709 1.74 34.20 1.45
CA LEU A 709 1.15 33.04 2.11
C LEU A 709 -0.34 33.23 2.46
N LEU A 710 -1.13 32.17 2.23
CA LEU A 710 -2.48 32.02 2.78
C LEU A 710 -2.50 30.93 3.87
N ILE A 711 -2.80 31.32 5.10
CA ILE A 711 -3.12 30.39 6.20
C ILE A 711 -4.62 30.08 6.15
N VAL A 712 -4.98 28.80 6.34
CA VAL A 712 -6.39 28.38 6.30
C VAL A 712 -6.73 27.52 7.51
N ILE A 713 -7.80 27.83 8.22
CA ILE A 713 -8.40 26.96 9.24
C ILE A 713 -9.54 26.17 8.60
N LEU A 714 -9.45 24.84 8.63
CA LEU A 714 -10.43 23.91 8.05
C LEU A 714 -11.09 23.06 9.14
N PRO A 715 -12.40 22.76 9.04
CA PRO A 715 -13.05 21.78 9.91
C PRO A 715 -12.41 20.39 9.77
N ASP A 716 -12.44 19.61 10.85
CA ASP A 716 -11.78 18.30 10.92
C ASP A 716 -12.32 17.29 9.89
N ASN A 717 -13.62 17.32 9.61
CA ASN A 717 -14.21 16.76 8.40
C ASN A 717 -14.45 17.91 7.41
N ASN A 718 -13.78 17.87 6.26
CA ASN A 718 -13.79 18.94 5.27
C ASN A 718 -14.23 18.49 3.85
N GLY A 719 -14.45 17.20 3.59
CA GLY A 719 -14.98 16.73 2.30
C GLY A 719 -14.15 17.19 1.09
N SER A 720 -14.78 17.86 0.11
CA SER A 720 -14.08 18.41 -1.06
C SER A 720 -13.32 19.71 -0.78
N LEU A 721 -13.64 20.42 0.31
CA LEU A 721 -13.16 21.79 0.61
C LEU A 721 -11.63 21.93 0.53
N TYR A 722 -10.88 20.94 1.02
CA TYR A 722 -9.42 20.94 0.93
C TYR A 722 -8.94 20.87 -0.53
N GLY A 723 -9.60 20.07 -1.36
CA GLY A 723 -9.29 19.92 -2.78
C GLY A 723 -9.67 21.13 -3.60
N ASP A 724 -10.89 21.64 -3.42
CA ASP A 724 -11.38 22.85 -4.09
C ASP A 724 -10.49 24.06 -3.79
N LEU A 725 -10.17 24.27 -2.51
CA LEU A 725 -9.24 25.31 -2.10
C LEU A 725 -7.85 25.10 -2.71
N LYS A 726 -7.37 23.86 -2.79
CA LYS A 726 -6.05 23.57 -3.33
C LYS A 726 -5.96 23.79 -4.84
N ARG A 727 -7.01 23.46 -5.59
CA ARG A 727 -7.16 23.85 -7.00
C ARG A 727 -7.11 25.37 -7.12
N ILE A 728 -8.10 26.08 -6.57
CA ILE A 728 -8.27 27.53 -6.74
C ILE A 728 -7.02 28.33 -6.29
N CYS A 729 -6.37 27.95 -5.20
CA CYS A 729 -5.11 28.58 -4.79
C CYS A 729 -3.97 28.38 -5.80
N GLU A 730 -3.79 27.17 -6.33
CA GLU A 730 -2.56 26.75 -7.02
C GLU A 730 -2.67 26.85 -8.56
N THR A 731 -3.91 26.89 -9.09
CA THR A 731 -4.24 27.09 -10.52
C THR A 731 -4.75 28.52 -10.81
N ASP A 732 -5.76 29.00 -10.07
CA ASP A 732 -6.44 30.24 -10.42
C ASP A 732 -5.69 31.47 -9.88
N LEU A 733 -5.40 31.47 -8.57
CA LEU A 733 -4.87 32.62 -7.85
C LEU A 733 -3.33 32.69 -7.84
N GLY A 734 -2.65 31.54 -7.86
CA GLY A 734 -1.19 31.47 -7.75
C GLY A 734 -0.65 31.74 -6.36
N ILE A 735 -1.40 31.39 -5.31
CA ILE A 735 -1.00 31.57 -3.91
C ILE A 735 -0.69 30.23 -3.24
N VAL A 736 0.44 30.18 -2.52
CA VAL A 736 0.81 29.00 -1.73
C VAL A 736 0.03 29.02 -0.42
N SER A 737 -0.71 27.93 -0.14
CA SER A 737 -1.56 27.85 1.06
C SER A 737 -1.17 26.75 2.06
N GLN A 738 -1.34 27.05 3.35
CA GLN A 738 -1.08 26.15 4.46
C GLN A 738 -2.33 25.96 5.32
N CYS A 739 -2.98 24.80 5.13
CA CYS A 739 -4.20 24.42 5.83
C CYS A 739 -3.90 23.76 7.19
N CYS A 740 -4.64 24.17 8.22
CA CYS A 740 -4.58 23.67 9.59
C CYS A 740 -5.97 23.20 10.02
N LEU A 741 -6.06 22.06 10.71
CA LEU A 741 -7.35 21.49 11.15
C LEU A 741 -7.77 22.05 12.50
N THR A 742 -9.08 22.28 12.68
CA THR A 742 -9.70 22.84 13.88
C THR A 742 -9.27 22.18 15.20
N LYS A 743 -9.11 20.86 15.26
CA LYS A 743 -8.56 20.16 16.45
C LYS A 743 -7.19 20.69 16.91
N HIS A 744 -6.36 21.19 15.99
CA HIS A 744 -5.03 21.74 16.30
C HIS A 744 -5.05 23.25 16.58
N VAL A 745 -6.12 23.95 16.20
CA VAL A 745 -6.40 25.33 16.61
C VAL A 745 -6.86 25.37 18.06
N PHE A 746 -7.69 24.40 18.51
CA PHE A 746 -8.09 24.29 19.91
C PHE A 746 -7.08 23.56 20.81
N ARG A 747 -6.30 22.62 20.27
CA ARG A 747 -5.26 21.88 21.01
C ARG A 747 -3.90 22.11 20.38
N MET A 748 -3.47 23.36 20.48
CA MET A 748 -2.16 23.83 20.02
C MET A 748 -1.04 23.12 20.79
N SER A 749 0.04 22.77 20.10
CA SER A 749 1.25 22.25 20.74
C SER A 749 2.49 22.72 19.98
N LYS A 750 3.57 23.01 20.70
CA LYS A 750 4.81 23.53 20.10
C LYS A 750 5.39 22.58 19.05
N GLN A 751 5.23 21.26 19.23
CA GLN A 751 5.63 20.26 18.24
C GLN A 751 4.75 20.26 16.96
N TYR A 752 3.45 20.55 17.08
CA TYR A 752 2.59 20.74 15.90
C TYR A 752 2.99 22.02 15.15
N LEU A 753 3.10 23.15 15.86
CA LEU A 753 3.47 24.43 15.26
C LEU A 753 4.84 24.37 14.57
N ALA A 754 5.85 23.72 15.18
CA ALA A 754 7.15 23.50 14.55
C ALA A 754 7.05 22.66 13.26
N ASN A 755 6.22 21.61 13.24
CA ASN A 755 5.99 20.81 12.04
C ASN A 755 5.21 21.58 10.95
N VAL A 756 4.36 22.53 11.33
CA VAL A 756 3.74 23.45 10.36
C VAL A 756 4.74 24.46 9.84
N ALA A 757 5.57 25.07 10.69
CA ALA A 757 6.64 25.99 10.29
C ALA A 757 7.61 25.34 9.27
N LEU A 758 8.01 24.08 9.50
CA LEU A 758 8.83 23.30 8.55
C LEU A 758 8.17 23.19 7.16
N LYS A 759 6.84 23.03 7.10
CA LYS A 759 6.08 23.01 5.83
C LYS A 759 5.95 24.40 5.20
N VAL A 760 5.78 25.45 6.01
CA VAL A 760 5.68 26.84 5.53
C VAL A 760 7.01 27.28 4.92
N ASN A 761 8.14 26.99 5.57
CA ASN A 761 9.45 27.43 5.13
C ASN A 761 9.79 26.98 3.70
N VAL A 762 9.66 25.69 3.38
CA VAL A 762 9.93 25.18 2.01
C VAL A 762 8.85 25.56 0.98
N LYS A 763 7.67 25.95 1.45
CA LYS A 763 6.60 26.53 0.61
C LYS A 763 6.90 27.95 0.16
N VAL A 764 7.66 28.71 0.94
CA VAL A 764 8.14 30.06 0.58
C VAL A 764 9.62 30.05 0.17
N GLY A 765 10.12 28.90 -0.29
CA GLY A 765 11.44 28.76 -0.90
C GLY A 765 12.64 28.63 0.06
N GLY A 766 12.41 28.55 1.37
CA GLY A 766 13.47 28.31 2.37
C GLY A 766 14.03 26.87 2.36
N ARG A 767 15.00 26.59 3.24
CA ARG A 767 15.58 25.25 3.49
C ARG A 767 15.62 24.94 4.98
N ASN A 768 15.10 23.78 5.36
CA ASN A 768 14.96 23.41 6.78
C ASN A 768 16.28 22.93 7.39
N THR A 769 16.97 22.03 6.68
CA THR A 769 18.26 21.44 7.03
C THR A 769 18.97 21.04 5.74
N VAL A 770 20.30 20.92 5.75
CA VAL A 770 21.08 20.26 4.69
C VAL A 770 21.97 19.17 5.29
N LEU A 771 22.59 18.33 4.46
CA LEU A 771 23.61 17.37 4.91
C LEU A 771 24.96 18.10 5.08
N VAL A 772 25.67 17.89 6.20
CA VAL A 772 27.01 18.48 6.42
C VAL A 772 27.99 18.05 5.33
N ASP A 773 27.89 16.80 4.88
CA ASP A 773 28.73 16.26 3.80
C ASP A 773 28.47 16.90 2.44
N ALA A 774 27.26 17.43 2.19
CA ALA A 774 26.99 18.14 0.94
C ALA A 774 27.73 19.48 0.87
N LEU A 775 27.74 20.22 1.99
CA LEU A 775 28.49 21.48 2.12
C LEU A 775 30.00 21.24 2.01
N SER A 776 30.49 20.16 2.62
CA SER A 776 31.89 19.72 2.55
C SER A 776 32.25 19.04 1.21
N ARG A 777 31.30 18.93 0.27
CA ARG A 777 31.40 18.19 -1.01
C ARG A 777 31.85 16.73 -0.92
N ARG A 778 31.57 16.05 0.20
CA ARG A 778 31.96 14.67 0.48
C ARG A 778 30.94 13.60 0.07
N ILE A 779 29.79 13.96 -0.52
CA ILE A 779 28.82 12.96 -1.01
C ILE A 779 29.30 12.41 -2.36
N PRO A 780 29.69 11.11 -2.45
CA PRO A 780 30.27 10.55 -3.66
C PRO A 780 29.28 10.57 -4.83
N LEU A 781 29.79 10.84 -6.03
CA LEU A 781 29.02 10.93 -7.28
C LEU A 781 27.89 11.98 -7.29
N VAL A 782 27.74 12.81 -6.25
CA VAL A 782 26.73 13.88 -6.18
C VAL A 782 27.35 15.26 -6.04
N SER A 783 28.31 15.45 -5.12
CA SER A 783 28.86 16.78 -4.80
C SER A 783 30.18 17.13 -5.49
N ASP A 784 30.81 16.19 -6.21
CA ASP A 784 32.05 16.43 -6.96
C ASP A 784 31.82 17.26 -8.24
N ARG A 785 30.67 17.09 -8.89
CA ARG A 785 30.24 17.84 -10.09
C ARG A 785 28.72 18.02 -10.12
N PRO A 786 28.17 19.00 -10.86
CA PRO A 786 26.73 19.26 -10.93
C PRO A 786 25.93 17.99 -11.20
N THR A 787 25.10 17.58 -10.23
CA THR A 787 24.33 16.35 -10.28
C THR A 787 22.88 16.67 -9.94
N ILE A 788 21.94 16.18 -10.75
CA ILE A 788 20.50 16.35 -10.53
C ILE A 788 19.88 15.03 -10.08
N ILE A 789 19.10 15.06 -9.00
CA ILE A 789 18.38 13.90 -8.49
C ILE A 789 16.88 14.08 -8.76
N PHE A 790 16.33 13.19 -9.58
CA PHE A 790 14.92 13.08 -9.92
C PHE A 790 14.19 12.09 -9.01
N GLY A 791 12.89 12.30 -8.89
CA GLY A 791 11.94 11.34 -8.33
C GLY A 791 10.68 11.28 -9.18
N ALA A 792 10.11 10.09 -9.35
CA ALA A 792 8.92 9.87 -10.16
C ALA A 792 7.94 8.85 -9.53
N ASP A 793 6.63 9.10 -9.67
CA ASP A 793 5.53 8.25 -9.20
C ASP A 793 4.37 8.29 -10.21
N VAL A 794 3.60 7.20 -10.26
CA VAL A 794 2.30 7.15 -10.96
C VAL A 794 1.22 6.68 -10.00
N THR A 795 0.29 7.57 -9.68
CA THR A 795 -0.88 7.26 -8.86
C THR A 795 -2.08 6.96 -9.78
N HIS A 796 -2.52 5.70 -9.81
CA HIS A 796 -3.76 5.27 -10.47
C HIS A 796 -5.04 5.65 -9.68
N PRO A 797 -6.24 5.66 -10.32
CA PRO A 797 -7.52 5.76 -9.63
C PRO A 797 -7.86 4.49 -8.81
N HIS A 798 -8.88 4.57 -7.95
CA HIS A 798 -9.28 3.45 -7.11
C HIS A 798 -9.87 2.27 -7.92
N PRO A 799 -9.86 1.03 -7.37
CA PRO A 799 -10.55 -0.09 -7.98
C PRO A 799 -12.07 0.15 -8.06
N GLY A 800 -12.63 0.12 -9.28
CA GLY A 800 -14.03 0.44 -9.57
C GLY A 800 -14.30 1.90 -9.97
N GLU A 801 -13.27 2.73 -10.11
CA GLU A 801 -13.31 4.02 -10.81
C GLU A 801 -12.74 3.80 -12.23
N ASP A 802 -13.59 3.40 -13.18
CA ASP A 802 -13.14 2.86 -14.47
C ASP A 802 -12.91 3.92 -15.58
N SER A 803 -13.36 5.17 -15.38
CA SER A 803 -13.13 6.30 -16.30
C SER A 803 -11.85 7.09 -16.02
N SER A 804 -11.50 7.24 -14.74
CA SER A 804 -10.54 8.26 -14.30
C SER A 804 -9.11 8.04 -14.84
N PRO A 805 -8.41 9.07 -15.32
CA PRO A 805 -7.03 8.96 -15.79
C PRO A 805 -6.06 8.53 -14.67
N SER A 806 -4.88 8.04 -15.04
CA SER A 806 -3.73 7.98 -14.13
C SER A 806 -3.09 9.36 -14.00
N ILE A 807 -2.40 9.65 -12.90
CA ILE A 807 -1.59 10.87 -12.76
C ILE A 807 -0.14 10.46 -12.53
N ALA A 808 0.73 10.96 -13.40
CA ALA A 808 2.17 10.91 -13.24
C ALA A 808 2.68 12.19 -12.58
N ALA A 809 3.72 12.07 -11.76
CA ALA A 809 4.45 13.20 -11.24
C ALA A 809 5.95 12.96 -11.33
N VAL A 810 6.70 14.03 -11.62
CA VAL A 810 8.15 14.02 -11.64
C VAL A 810 8.65 15.25 -10.90
N VAL A 811 9.57 15.04 -9.96
CA VAL A 811 10.29 16.09 -9.24
C VAL A 811 11.77 16.04 -9.60
N ALA A 812 12.47 17.16 -9.45
CA ALA A 812 13.93 17.20 -9.54
C ALA A 812 14.51 18.21 -8.54
N SER A 813 15.66 17.87 -7.97
CA SER A 813 16.45 18.77 -7.11
C SER A 813 16.76 20.09 -7.84
N GLN A 814 16.77 21.22 -7.13
CA GLN A 814 16.99 22.56 -7.69
C GLN A 814 18.16 23.32 -7.04
N ASP A 815 18.79 22.74 -6.01
CA ASP A 815 20.02 23.24 -5.38
C ASP A 815 21.11 22.16 -5.41
N TRP A 816 22.36 22.60 -5.64
CA TRP A 816 23.54 21.76 -5.71
C TRP A 816 24.73 22.54 -5.12
N PRO A 817 25.57 21.94 -4.24
CA PRO A 817 25.63 20.51 -3.91
C PRO A 817 24.61 19.99 -2.88
N GLU A 818 23.74 20.83 -2.31
CA GLU A 818 22.96 20.45 -1.11
C GLU A 818 21.76 19.51 -1.32
N VAL A 819 21.10 19.56 -2.50
CA VAL A 819 20.04 18.61 -2.90
C VAL A 819 18.88 18.53 -1.87
N THR A 820 18.23 19.66 -1.62
CA THR A 820 17.12 19.79 -0.65
C THR A 820 15.87 20.50 -1.17
N LYS A 821 16.00 21.42 -2.14
CA LYS A 821 14.87 22.05 -2.84
C LYS A 821 14.47 21.21 -4.03
N TYR A 822 13.17 21.00 -4.26
CA TYR A 822 12.66 20.23 -5.39
C TYR A 822 11.53 20.96 -6.12
N ALA A 823 11.70 21.18 -7.44
CA ALA A 823 10.59 21.54 -8.31
C ALA A 823 9.79 20.28 -8.66
N GLY A 824 8.49 20.42 -8.95
CA GLY A 824 7.61 19.30 -9.27
C GLY A 824 6.64 19.61 -10.40
N LEU A 825 6.56 18.70 -11.36
CA LEU A 825 5.63 18.71 -12.48
C LEU A 825 4.67 17.52 -12.37
N VAL A 826 3.48 17.67 -12.92
CA VAL A 826 2.39 16.68 -12.87
C VAL A 826 1.69 16.61 -14.21
N CYS A 827 1.25 15.43 -14.63
CA CYS A 827 0.51 15.23 -15.88
C CYS A 827 -0.55 14.13 -15.72
N ALA A 828 -1.68 14.27 -16.43
CA ALA A 828 -2.69 13.22 -16.53
C ALA A 828 -2.40 12.34 -17.75
N GLN A 829 -2.52 11.02 -17.58
CA GLN A 829 -2.32 10.03 -18.64
C GLN A 829 -3.41 8.94 -18.58
N ALA A 830 -3.43 8.04 -19.56
CA ALA A 830 -4.54 7.09 -19.75
C ALA A 830 -4.84 6.22 -18.51
N HIS A 831 -6.07 5.71 -18.44
CA HIS A 831 -6.54 4.88 -17.33
C HIS A 831 -5.62 3.68 -17.10
N ARG A 832 -5.06 3.57 -15.90
CA ARG A 832 -4.07 2.54 -15.49
C ARG A 832 -2.77 2.45 -16.33
N GLN A 833 -2.48 3.45 -17.15
CA GLN A 833 -1.16 3.58 -17.78
C GLN A 833 -0.07 3.81 -16.73
N GLU A 834 0.93 2.93 -16.69
CA GLU A 834 2.07 3.01 -15.76
C GLU A 834 3.27 3.75 -16.35
N LEU A 835 3.57 3.62 -17.64
CA LEU A 835 4.68 4.34 -18.28
C LEU A 835 4.40 5.84 -18.32
N ILE A 836 5.30 6.68 -17.79
CA ILE A 836 5.09 8.14 -17.75
C ILE A 836 5.22 8.72 -19.17
N GLN A 837 4.08 9.01 -19.82
CA GLN A 837 4.07 9.42 -21.23
C GLN A 837 4.70 10.80 -21.47
N ASP A 838 4.62 11.70 -20.48
CA ASP A 838 5.05 13.10 -20.64
C ASP A 838 6.47 13.39 -20.13
N LEU A 839 7.32 12.37 -19.95
CA LEU A 839 8.75 12.59 -19.63
C LEU A 839 9.46 13.40 -20.71
N TYR A 840 9.18 13.05 -21.97
CA TYR A 840 9.61 13.75 -23.16
C TYR A 840 8.51 13.64 -24.22
N LYS A 841 8.16 14.77 -24.84
CA LYS A 841 7.17 14.81 -25.94
C LYS A 841 7.62 15.75 -27.06
N VAL A 842 7.10 15.47 -28.25
CA VAL A 842 7.29 16.27 -29.46
C VAL A 842 5.91 16.58 -30.03
N TRP A 843 5.67 17.82 -30.47
CA TRP A 843 4.44 18.22 -31.13
C TRP A 843 4.71 19.26 -32.22
N GLN A 844 3.80 19.37 -33.19
CA GLN A 844 3.79 20.49 -34.13
C GLN A 844 3.09 21.68 -33.48
N ASP A 845 3.82 22.79 -33.37
CA ASP A 845 3.30 24.11 -33.02
C ASP A 845 3.07 24.90 -34.32
N PRO A 846 1.87 25.46 -34.57
CA PRO A 846 1.56 26.13 -35.83
C PRO A 846 2.45 27.33 -36.19
N VAL A 847 3.16 27.91 -35.21
CA VAL A 847 4.04 29.07 -35.41
C VAL A 847 5.52 28.68 -35.26
N ARG A 848 5.82 27.70 -34.40
CA ARG A 848 7.20 27.33 -34.00
C ARG A 848 7.69 26.03 -34.63
N GLY A 849 6.87 25.38 -35.46
CA GLY A 849 7.19 24.09 -36.09
C GLY A 849 7.29 22.97 -35.06
N THR A 850 8.25 22.06 -35.24
CA THR A 850 8.41 20.90 -34.34
C THR A 850 9.01 21.32 -32.99
N VAL A 851 8.16 21.43 -31.96
CA VAL A 851 8.55 21.78 -30.59
C VAL A 851 8.77 20.51 -29.76
N THR A 852 9.84 20.53 -28.97
CA THR A 852 10.24 19.43 -28.08
C THR A 852 10.18 19.88 -26.62
N GLY A 853 9.58 19.06 -25.75
CA GLY A 853 9.31 19.38 -24.35
C GLY A 853 9.10 18.13 -23.50
N GLY A 854 8.37 18.27 -22.40
CA GLY A 854 8.14 17.19 -21.42
C GLY A 854 8.87 17.42 -20.10
N MET A 855 8.48 16.64 -19.08
CA MET A 855 8.81 16.88 -17.68
C MET A 855 10.32 16.88 -17.40
N ILE A 856 11.10 16.01 -18.06
CA ILE A 856 12.56 15.98 -17.89
C ILE A 856 13.20 17.26 -18.45
N LYS A 857 12.78 17.70 -19.65
CA LYS A 857 13.36 18.87 -20.32
C LYS A 857 13.15 20.14 -19.49
N GLU A 858 11.93 20.36 -19.02
CA GLU A 858 11.57 21.52 -18.18
C GLU A 858 12.32 21.53 -16.84
N LEU A 859 12.48 20.37 -16.19
CA LEU A 859 13.20 20.26 -14.92
C LEU A 859 14.72 20.46 -15.08
N LEU A 860 15.31 20.05 -16.21
CA LEU A 860 16.71 20.36 -16.56
C LEU A 860 16.92 21.86 -16.82
N ILE A 861 16.00 22.52 -17.53
CA ILE A 861 16.00 23.98 -17.72
C ILE A 861 15.85 24.70 -16.37
N SER A 862 14.95 24.22 -15.52
CA SER A 862 14.75 24.76 -14.17
C SER A 862 16.01 24.65 -13.30
N PHE A 863 16.69 23.50 -13.32
CA PHE A 863 17.97 23.31 -12.61
C PHE A 863 19.02 24.31 -13.09
N ARG A 864 19.17 24.52 -14.41
CA ARG A 864 20.13 25.50 -14.96
C ARG A 864 19.81 26.92 -14.56
N ARG A 865 18.52 27.30 -14.50
CA ARG A 865 18.06 28.61 -14.00
C ARG A 865 18.30 28.78 -12.50
N ALA A 866 18.13 27.72 -11.70
CA ALA A 866 18.24 27.79 -10.24
C ALA A 866 19.69 27.70 -9.70
N THR A 867 20.57 26.97 -10.38
CA THR A 867 21.95 26.71 -9.93
C THR A 867 23.03 27.45 -10.73
N GLY A 868 22.68 28.00 -11.90
CA GLY A 868 23.66 28.46 -12.89
C GLY A 868 24.48 27.34 -13.55
N GLN A 869 24.24 26.07 -13.19
CA GLN A 869 25.01 24.91 -13.64
C GLN A 869 24.19 23.98 -14.53
N LYS A 870 24.87 23.28 -15.43
CA LYS A 870 24.26 22.23 -16.27
C LYS A 870 24.54 20.88 -15.62
N PRO A 871 23.57 19.98 -15.43
CA PRO A 871 23.84 18.66 -14.87
C PRO A 871 24.85 17.88 -15.69
N GLN A 872 25.80 17.25 -15.01
CA GLN A 872 26.81 16.33 -15.56
C GLN A 872 26.54 14.89 -15.14
N ARG A 873 25.55 14.64 -14.27
CA ARG A 873 24.99 13.32 -13.93
C ARG A 873 23.50 13.43 -13.65
N ILE A 874 22.78 12.35 -13.90
CA ILE A 874 21.36 12.17 -13.55
C ILE A 874 21.22 10.94 -12.64
N ILE A 875 20.53 11.10 -11.52
CA ILE A 875 20.08 9.99 -10.65
C ILE A 875 18.55 10.01 -10.63
N PHE A 876 17.90 8.92 -10.99
CA PHE A 876 16.45 8.85 -11.17
C PHE A 876 15.83 7.77 -10.28
N TYR A 877 15.02 8.18 -9.31
CA TYR A 877 14.30 7.27 -8.41
C TYR A 877 12.82 7.13 -8.81
N ARG A 878 12.37 5.90 -9.09
CA ARG A 878 11.03 5.61 -9.62
C ARG A 878 10.21 4.73 -8.66
N ASP A 879 9.20 5.27 -8.00
CA ASP A 879 8.25 4.47 -7.18
C ASP A 879 7.19 3.78 -8.07
N GLY A 880 6.41 2.87 -7.49
CA GLY A 880 5.20 2.28 -8.07
C GLY A 880 5.39 1.02 -8.91
N VAL A 881 6.51 0.90 -9.63
CA VAL A 881 6.71 -0.10 -10.70
C VAL A 881 6.86 -1.54 -10.17
N SER A 882 6.19 -2.49 -10.82
CA SER A 882 6.33 -3.93 -10.53
C SER A 882 7.45 -4.60 -11.34
N GLU A 883 8.02 -5.68 -10.82
CA GLU A 883 9.15 -6.43 -11.44
C GLU A 883 8.86 -6.85 -12.89
N GLY A 884 7.64 -7.32 -13.18
CA GLY A 884 7.19 -7.68 -14.52
C GLY A 884 7.05 -6.51 -15.51
N GLN A 885 7.34 -5.27 -15.09
CA GLN A 885 7.32 -4.07 -15.92
C GLN A 885 8.70 -3.39 -16.02
N PHE A 886 9.73 -3.88 -15.32
CA PHE A 886 11.06 -3.23 -15.23
C PHE A 886 11.67 -2.95 -16.60
N TYR A 887 11.68 -3.92 -17.52
CA TYR A 887 12.21 -3.73 -18.88
C TYR A 887 11.42 -2.68 -19.68
N GLN A 888 10.08 -2.69 -19.59
CA GLN A 888 9.23 -1.75 -20.34
C GLN A 888 9.39 -0.32 -19.82
N VAL A 889 9.45 -0.15 -18.49
CA VAL A 889 9.73 1.14 -17.85
C VAL A 889 11.14 1.61 -18.20
N LEU A 890 12.17 0.77 -18.10
CA LEU A 890 13.53 1.18 -18.41
C LEU A 890 13.66 1.64 -19.86
N LEU A 891 13.23 0.81 -20.82
CA LEU A 891 13.35 1.10 -22.25
C LEU A 891 12.65 2.40 -22.64
N TYR A 892 11.46 2.67 -22.09
CA TYR A 892 10.68 3.86 -22.41
C TYR A 892 11.15 5.11 -21.65
N GLU A 893 11.34 5.00 -20.32
CA GLU A 893 11.63 6.16 -19.47
C GLU A 893 13.11 6.61 -19.57
N LEU A 894 14.06 5.70 -19.82
CA LEU A 894 15.46 6.08 -20.09
C LEU A 894 15.62 6.73 -21.47
N ASP A 895 14.96 6.22 -22.51
CA ASP A 895 14.93 6.82 -23.84
C ASP A 895 14.33 8.24 -23.81
N ALA A 896 13.25 8.44 -23.06
CA ALA A 896 12.69 9.77 -22.82
C ALA A 896 13.69 10.72 -22.13
N ILE A 897 14.44 10.25 -21.13
CA ILE A 897 15.51 11.03 -20.49
C ILE A 897 16.63 11.39 -21.50
N ARG A 898 17.04 10.44 -22.35
CA ARG A 898 18.06 10.67 -23.40
C ARG A 898 17.60 11.72 -24.41
N LYS A 899 16.39 11.56 -24.95
CA LYS A 899 15.79 12.49 -25.91
C LYS A 899 15.60 13.89 -25.31
N ALA A 900 15.18 13.99 -24.05
CA ALA A 900 15.09 15.27 -23.35
C ALA A 900 16.46 15.98 -23.26
N CYS A 901 17.54 15.26 -22.96
CA CYS A 901 18.90 15.84 -22.92
C CYS A 901 19.37 16.27 -24.32
N ALA A 902 19.28 15.40 -25.33
CA ALA A 902 19.66 15.72 -26.70
C ALA A 902 18.85 16.90 -27.31
N SER A 903 17.59 17.07 -26.88
CA SER A 903 16.72 18.18 -27.31
C SER A 903 17.05 19.55 -26.69
N LEU A 904 18.03 19.62 -25.78
CA LEU A 904 18.54 20.85 -25.17
C LEU A 904 19.84 21.32 -25.82
N GLU A 905 20.71 20.38 -26.19
CA GLU A 905 22.03 20.66 -26.77
C GLU A 905 22.52 19.39 -27.49
N PRO A 906 23.07 19.50 -28.72
CA PRO A 906 23.69 18.36 -29.40
C PRO A 906 24.74 17.67 -28.53
N ASN A 907 24.81 16.34 -28.60
CA ASN A 907 25.74 15.50 -27.84
C ASN A 907 25.63 15.58 -26.30
N TYR A 908 24.64 16.29 -25.73
CA TYR A 908 24.43 16.30 -24.28
C TYR A 908 23.86 14.96 -23.79
N GLN A 909 24.76 14.10 -23.32
CA GLN A 909 24.43 12.77 -22.78
C GLN A 909 25.06 12.60 -21.39
N PRO A 910 24.43 13.14 -20.32
CA PRO A 910 24.94 12.94 -18.96
C PRO A 910 24.75 11.48 -18.54
N PRO A 911 25.70 10.86 -17.82
CA PRO A 911 25.53 9.50 -17.32
C PRO A 911 24.36 9.39 -16.33
N VAL A 912 23.55 8.33 -16.51
CA VAL A 912 22.30 8.08 -15.77
C VAL A 912 22.44 6.88 -14.84
N THR A 913 21.91 7.02 -13.62
CA THR A 913 21.60 5.90 -12.72
C THR A 913 20.08 5.84 -12.53
N PHE A 914 19.45 4.73 -12.89
CA PHE A 914 18.00 4.53 -12.81
C PHE A 914 17.68 3.48 -11.73
N VAL A 915 16.96 3.88 -10.69
CA VAL A 915 16.67 3.05 -9.51
C VAL A 915 15.16 2.99 -9.28
N VAL A 916 14.59 1.80 -9.40
CA VAL A 916 13.20 1.57 -8.97
C VAL A 916 13.16 1.44 -7.45
N VAL A 917 12.13 2.03 -6.84
CA VAL A 917 11.84 2.01 -5.41
C VAL A 917 10.51 1.27 -5.21
N GLN A 918 10.47 0.31 -4.30
CA GLN A 918 9.28 -0.48 -4.00
C GLN A 918 9.05 -0.52 -2.49
N LYS A 919 8.01 0.20 -2.03
CA LYS A 919 7.53 0.13 -0.63
C LYS A 919 6.44 -0.94 -0.41
N ARG A 920 5.91 -1.54 -1.49
CA ARG A 920 4.69 -2.39 -1.48
C ARG A 920 4.97 -3.88 -1.75
N HIS A 921 5.93 -4.44 -1.03
CA HIS A 921 6.23 -5.88 -1.04
C HIS A 921 5.92 -6.56 0.30
N HIS A 922 6.10 -7.88 0.33
CA HIS A 922 5.83 -8.73 1.50
C HIS A 922 7.06 -9.07 2.35
N THR A 923 8.29 -8.80 1.86
CA THR A 923 9.53 -8.87 2.66
C THR A 923 9.44 -8.03 3.94
N ARG A 924 9.77 -8.64 5.07
CA ARG A 924 9.91 -8.05 6.42
C ARG A 924 11.23 -8.49 7.02
N LEU A 925 11.77 -7.66 7.89
CA LEU A 925 13.00 -7.90 8.64
C LEU A 925 12.71 -7.72 10.13
N PHE A 926 13.17 -8.67 10.93
CA PHE A 926 13.03 -8.72 12.39
C PHE A 926 14.42 -8.76 13.02
N ALA A 927 14.60 -8.19 14.21
CA ALA A 927 15.85 -8.34 14.95
C ALA A 927 16.07 -9.82 15.31
N ASN A 928 17.32 -10.29 15.27
CA ASN A 928 17.65 -11.67 15.61
C ASN A 928 17.15 -12.04 17.03
N ASN A 929 17.33 -11.12 17.98
CA ASN A 929 16.86 -11.20 19.36
C ASN A 929 16.00 -9.98 19.72
N HIS A 930 14.70 -10.15 19.96
CA HIS A 930 13.79 -9.06 20.35
C HIS A 930 14.05 -8.48 21.75
N ASN A 931 14.89 -9.13 22.57
CA ASN A 931 15.27 -8.64 23.89
C ASN A 931 16.51 -7.71 23.86
N ASP A 932 17.27 -7.71 22.77
CA ASP A 932 18.47 -6.86 22.63
C ASP A 932 18.09 -5.43 22.24
N ARG A 933 18.10 -4.53 23.23
CA ARG A 933 17.81 -3.10 23.06
C ARG A 933 18.83 -2.34 22.21
N HIS A 934 19.95 -2.94 21.80
CA HIS A 934 20.93 -2.33 20.90
C HIS A 934 20.68 -2.66 19.41
N SER A 935 19.79 -3.60 19.09
CA SER A 935 19.39 -3.91 17.70
C SER A 935 17.93 -3.59 17.36
N ILE A 936 17.12 -3.12 18.32
CA ILE A 936 15.73 -2.67 18.11
C ILE A 936 15.49 -1.20 18.49
N ASP A 937 14.47 -0.60 17.87
CA ASP A 937 13.84 0.64 18.33
C ASP A 937 12.76 0.40 19.40
N ARG A 938 12.15 1.50 19.88
CA ARG A 938 11.12 1.49 20.94
C ARG A 938 9.83 0.71 20.60
N SER A 939 9.61 0.36 19.34
CA SER A 939 8.46 -0.45 18.90
C SER A 939 8.78 -1.95 18.81
N GLY A 940 10.07 -2.33 18.84
CA GLY A 940 10.57 -3.67 18.57
C GLY A 940 11.02 -3.88 17.12
N ASN A 941 11.09 -2.82 16.31
CA ASN A 941 11.55 -2.91 14.92
C ASN A 941 13.06 -2.82 14.82
N ILE A 942 13.63 -3.39 13.74
CA ILE A 942 15.04 -3.19 13.37
C ILE A 942 15.40 -1.70 13.27
N LEU A 943 16.64 -1.36 13.61
CA LEU A 943 17.08 0.03 13.68
C LEU A 943 17.09 0.76 12.33
N PRO A 944 16.86 2.09 12.30
CA PRO A 944 16.96 2.89 11.10
C PRO A 944 18.36 2.84 10.50
N GLY A 945 18.44 2.74 9.17
CA GLY A 945 19.69 2.53 8.45
C GLY A 945 20.05 1.05 8.23
N THR A 946 19.27 0.10 8.77
CA THR A 946 19.46 -1.33 8.48
C THR A 946 19.29 -1.61 6.98
N VAL A 947 20.37 -2.02 6.33
CA VAL A 947 20.43 -2.43 4.91
C VAL A 947 20.73 -3.93 4.79
N VAL A 948 20.09 -4.57 3.82
CA VAL A 948 20.31 -5.96 3.42
C VAL A 948 20.52 -6.00 1.91
N ASP A 949 21.70 -6.41 1.49
CA ASP A 949 22.12 -6.66 0.11
C ASP A 949 22.69 -8.09 -0.06
N SER A 950 22.20 -9.02 0.77
CA SER A 950 22.65 -10.41 0.83
C SER A 950 21.48 -11.40 1.02
N LYS A 951 21.69 -12.65 0.56
CA LYS A 951 20.79 -13.82 0.70
C LYS A 951 19.41 -13.68 0.05
N ILE A 952 18.54 -12.81 0.58
CA ILE A 952 17.15 -12.62 0.14
C ILE A 952 17.02 -11.66 -1.06
N CYS A 953 18.13 -11.05 -1.46
CA CYS A 953 18.27 -10.22 -2.65
C CYS A 953 18.41 -11.06 -3.93
N HIS A 954 18.30 -10.40 -5.08
CA HIS A 954 18.34 -11.03 -6.40
C HIS A 954 19.70 -11.71 -6.68
N PRO A 955 19.74 -12.90 -7.34
CA PRO A 955 20.99 -13.64 -7.56
C PRO A 955 22.14 -12.80 -8.15
N THR A 956 21.87 -12.04 -9.22
CA THR A 956 22.87 -11.37 -10.07
C THR A 956 22.77 -9.84 -10.06
N GLU A 957 21.56 -9.32 -10.30
CA GLU A 957 21.23 -7.89 -10.44
C GLU A 957 21.50 -7.07 -9.17
N PHE A 958 21.58 -5.74 -9.32
CA PHE A 958 21.90 -4.82 -8.23
C PHE A 958 20.65 -4.33 -7.48
N ASP A 959 20.19 -5.13 -6.50
CA ASP A 959 19.11 -4.77 -5.57
C ASP A 959 19.56 -4.70 -4.09
N PHE A 960 18.82 -3.97 -3.25
CA PHE A 960 18.96 -4.00 -1.79
C PHE A 960 17.67 -3.58 -1.06
N TYR A 961 17.48 -4.08 0.15
CA TYR A 961 16.44 -3.61 1.07
C TYR A 961 17.03 -2.63 2.08
N LEU A 962 16.37 -1.49 2.31
CA LEU A 962 16.80 -0.48 3.29
C LEU A 962 15.63 -0.07 4.21
N CYS A 963 15.79 -0.31 5.51
CA CYS A 963 14.92 0.24 6.55
C CYS A 963 15.47 1.57 7.07
N SER A 964 15.33 2.63 6.28
CA SER A 964 15.84 3.98 6.59
C SER A 964 15.17 4.68 7.79
N HIS A 965 14.08 4.14 8.33
CA HIS A 965 13.15 4.82 9.24
C HIS A 965 12.84 4.01 10.50
N ALA A 966 12.46 4.71 11.59
CA ALA A 966 12.05 4.09 12.84
C ALA A 966 10.57 3.67 12.81
N GLY A 967 10.28 2.48 13.34
CA GLY A 967 8.95 1.98 13.59
C GLY A 967 8.23 2.83 14.64
N ILE A 968 7.08 3.39 14.26
CA ILE A 968 6.18 4.12 15.18
C ILE A 968 5.08 3.18 15.68
N GLN A 969 4.57 2.32 14.78
CA GLN A 969 3.44 1.43 15.01
C GLN A 969 3.51 0.27 14.01
N GLY A 970 3.16 -0.93 14.47
CA GLY A 970 3.20 -2.15 13.66
C GLY A 970 4.62 -2.64 13.36
N THR A 971 4.74 -3.42 12.28
CA THR A 971 6.03 -3.90 11.76
C THR A 971 6.46 -3.04 10.57
N SER A 972 7.68 -2.51 10.63
CA SER A 972 8.30 -1.70 9.59
C SER A 972 8.40 -2.47 8.27
N ARG A 973 8.32 -1.72 7.17
CA ARG A 973 8.58 -2.24 5.82
C ARG A 973 9.86 -1.57 5.34
N PRO A 974 11.01 -2.28 5.22
CA PRO A 974 12.13 -1.74 4.48
C PRO A 974 11.64 -1.42 3.06
N ALA A 975 12.20 -0.42 2.41
CA ALA A 975 11.98 -0.21 0.98
C ALA A 975 12.99 -1.04 0.20
N HIS A 976 12.51 -1.71 -0.84
CA HIS A 976 13.33 -2.42 -1.81
C HIS A 976 13.77 -1.44 -2.91
N TYR A 977 15.06 -1.40 -3.20
CA TYR A 977 15.67 -0.57 -4.24
C TYR A 977 16.33 -1.49 -5.25
N HIS A 978 16.03 -1.29 -6.53
CA HIS A 978 16.56 -2.11 -7.62
C HIS A 978 17.11 -1.21 -8.72
N VAL A 979 18.39 -1.34 -9.04
CA VAL A 979 19.08 -0.52 -10.05
C VAL A 979 18.90 -1.17 -11.43
N LEU A 980 18.14 -0.53 -12.31
CA LEU A 980 17.88 -1.02 -13.67
C LEU A 980 18.93 -0.53 -14.68
N TRP A 981 19.65 0.55 -14.36
CA TRP A 981 20.70 1.12 -15.20
C TRP A 981 21.69 1.91 -14.36
N ASP A 982 22.99 1.82 -14.64
CA ASP A 982 23.98 2.66 -13.98
C ASP A 982 25.25 2.89 -14.82
N GLU A 983 25.36 4.09 -15.40
CA GLU A 983 26.58 4.57 -16.06
C GLU A 983 27.51 5.33 -15.12
N ASN A 984 27.03 5.74 -13.94
CA ASN A 984 27.83 6.46 -12.95
C ASN A 984 28.71 5.51 -12.11
N LYS A 985 28.48 4.20 -12.21
CA LYS A 985 29.26 3.11 -11.60
C LYS A 985 29.35 3.26 -10.07
N PHE A 986 28.18 3.41 -9.45
CA PHE A 986 28.03 3.39 -8.00
C PHE A 986 28.53 2.06 -7.42
N THR A 987 29.31 2.14 -6.35
CA THR A 987 29.51 1.00 -5.45
C THR A 987 28.24 0.75 -4.63
N ALA A 988 28.09 -0.48 -4.12
CA ALA A 988 26.99 -0.84 -3.23
C ALA A 988 26.89 0.15 -2.04
N ASP A 989 28.00 0.41 -1.33
CA ASP A 989 28.05 1.37 -0.23
C ASP A 989 27.74 2.80 -0.66
N GLY A 990 28.21 3.24 -1.84
CA GLY A 990 27.98 4.59 -2.34
C GLY A 990 26.50 4.87 -2.55
N LEU A 991 25.79 3.96 -3.23
CA LEU A 991 24.36 4.14 -3.48
C LEU A 991 23.53 3.92 -2.21
N GLN A 992 23.81 2.88 -1.43
CA GLN A 992 23.09 2.59 -0.18
C GLN A 992 23.21 3.75 0.82
N SER A 993 24.41 4.31 0.98
CA SER A 993 24.65 5.46 1.87
C SER A 993 23.99 6.74 1.34
N LEU A 994 24.04 6.99 0.03
CA LEU A 994 23.32 8.12 -0.58
C LEU A 994 21.81 8.02 -0.35
N THR A 995 21.22 6.86 -0.65
CA THR A 995 19.78 6.59 -0.45
C THR A 995 19.38 6.75 1.01
N ASN A 996 20.17 6.23 1.95
CA ASN A 996 19.94 6.39 3.39
C ASN A 996 20.04 7.85 3.82
N ASN A 997 21.12 8.56 3.46
CA ASN A 997 21.37 9.91 3.92
C ASN A 997 20.33 10.90 3.38
N LEU A 998 19.88 10.73 2.13
CA LEU A 998 18.77 11.48 1.56
C LEU A 998 17.47 11.27 2.37
N CYS A 999 17.20 10.11 2.99
CA CYS A 999 16.00 9.92 3.80
C CYS A 999 15.89 10.89 5.01
N TYR A 1000 16.99 11.55 5.39
CA TYR A 1000 17.00 12.57 6.45
C TYR A 1000 16.76 14.00 5.95
N THR A 1001 16.71 14.27 4.64
CA THR A 1001 16.44 15.62 4.07
C THR A 1001 14.96 15.87 3.75
N TYR A 1002 14.04 15.01 4.21
CA TYR A 1002 12.60 15.16 3.97
C TYR A 1002 12.02 16.36 4.73
N ALA A 1003 11.65 17.41 3.99
CA ALA A 1003 11.34 18.73 4.54
C ALA A 1003 10.22 18.76 5.60
N ARG A 1004 9.25 17.85 5.54
CA ARG A 1004 8.00 17.94 6.32
C ARG A 1004 8.11 17.48 7.78
N CYS A 1005 9.22 16.88 8.22
CA CYS A 1005 9.39 16.45 9.61
C CYS A 1005 10.85 16.24 10.01
N THR A 1006 11.16 16.34 11.31
CA THR A 1006 12.48 16.01 11.89
C THR A 1006 12.63 14.49 12.14
N ARG A 1007 12.42 13.69 11.10
CA ARG A 1007 12.51 12.22 11.11
C ARG A 1007 13.02 11.71 9.77
N SER A 1008 13.79 10.62 9.78
CA SER A 1008 14.09 9.87 8.57
C SER A 1008 12.85 9.17 8.03
N VAL A 1009 12.61 9.27 6.72
CA VAL A 1009 11.44 8.68 6.03
C VAL A 1009 11.74 7.33 5.40
N SER A 1010 10.68 6.54 5.19
CA SER A 1010 10.78 5.13 4.74
C SER A 1010 11.20 4.91 3.29
N ILE A 1011 11.24 5.97 2.49
CA ILE A 1011 11.63 5.99 1.08
C ILE A 1011 12.37 7.29 0.81
N VAL A 1012 13.26 7.27 -0.18
CA VAL A 1012 14.10 8.42 -0.55
C VAL A 1012 13.22 9.63 -0.94
N PRO A 1013 13.51 10.86 -0.47
CA PRO A 1013 12.58 11.98 -0.62
C PRO A 1013 12.16 12.35 -2.05
N PRO A 1014 12.97 12.22 -3.12
CA PRO A 1014 12.50 12.44 -4.49
C PRO A 1014 11.25 11.62 -4.83
N ALA A 1015 11.26 10.31 -4.54
CA ALA A 1015 10.11 9.44 -4.74
C ALA A 1015 8.91 9.86 -3.88
N TYR A 1016 9.16 10.23 -2.61
CA TYR A 1016 8.11 10.72 -1.71
C TYR A 1016 7.51 12.05 -2.18
N TYR A 1017 8.32 12.97 -2.71
CA TYR A 1017 7.86 14.25 -3.24
C TYR A 1017 7.07 14.08 -4.54
N ALA A 1018 7.46 13.14 -5.42
CA ALA A 1018 6.66 12.76 -6.59
C ALA A 1018 5.29 12.21 -6.17
N HIS A 1019 5.25 11.27 -5.22
CA HIS A 1019 4.00 10.74 -4.65
C HIS A 1019 3.09 11.85 -4.08
N LEU A 1020 3.66 12.81 -3.35
CA LEU A 1020 2.92 13.97 -2.85
C LEU A 1020 2.40 14.89 -3.97
N ALA A 1021 3.15 15.07 -5.05
CA ALA A 1021 2.74 15.87 -6.20
C ALA A 1021 1.63 15.17 -7.01
N ALA A 1022 1.74 13.86 -7.26
CA ALA A 1022 0.70 13.06 -7.92
C ALA A 1022 -0.60 13.05 -7.10
N PHE A 1023 -0.49 12.86 -5.77
CA PHE A 1023 -1.64 12.93 -4.87
C PHE A 1023 -2.24 14.34 -4.79
N ARG A 1024 -1.42 15.41 -4.84
CA ARG A 1024 -1.93 16.79 -4.90
C ARG A 1024 -2.71 17.03 -6.20
N ALA A 1025 -2.18 16.60 -7.34
CA ALA A 1025 -2.77 16.81 -8.65
C ALA A 1025 -4.14 16.14 -8.84
N ARG A 1026 -4.46 15.10 -8.06
CA ARG A 1026 -5.81 14.52 -8.00
C ARG A 1026 -6.90 15.53 -7.62
N PHE A 1027 -6.57 16.58 -6.85
CA PHE A 1027 -7.51 17.64 -6.49
C PHE A 1027 -7.71 18.71 -7.58
N TYR A 1028 -6.87 18.72 -8.62
CA TYR A 1028 -6.99 19.65 -9.75
C TYR A 1028 -7.90 19.09 -10.85
N MET A 1029 -8.24 17.80 -10.81
CA MET A 1029 -9.29 17.23 -11.64
C MET A 1029 -10.64 17.83 -11.21
N GLU A 1030 -11.41 18.34 -12.16
CA GLU A 1030 -12.83 18.62 -11.93
C GLU A 1030 -13.56 17.29 -11.66
N PRO A 1031 -14.51 17.26 -10.71
CA PRO A 1031 -15.37 16.08 -10.55
C PRO A 1031 -16.27 15.94 -11.79
N GLU A 1032 -16.28 14.76 -12.40
CA GLU A 1032 -17.19 14.44 -13.51
C GLU A 1032 -18.64 14.61 -13.01
N THR A 1033 -19.31 15.69 -13.43
CA THR A 1033 -20.71 15.95 -13.10
C THR A 1033 -21.55 14.79 -13.61
N SER A 1034 -22.11 14.01 -12.70
CA SER A 1034 -22.68 12.68 -12.98
C SER A 1034 -24.07 12.74 -13.64
N ASP A 1035 -24.35 13.81 -14.38
CA ASP A 1035 -25.65 14.23 -14.91
C ASP A 1035 -25.70 14.31 -16.44
N SER A 1036 -24.62 14.00 -17.17
CA SER A 1036 -24.66 13.82 -18.64
C SER A 1036 -25.47 12.59 -19.10
N GLY A 1037 -26.27 11.99 -18.21
CA GLY A 1037 -27.36 11.06 -18.54
C GLY A 1037 -28.74 11.72 -18.59
N SER A 1038 -28.85 13.04 -18.37
CA SER A 1038 -30.12 13.76 -18.36
C SER A 1038 -30.59 14.16 -19.77
N LEU A 1039 -31.79 13.67 -20.09
CA LEU A 1039 -32.53 13.81 -21.34
C LEU A 1039 -32.59 15.26 -21.88
N THR A 1040 -32.01 15.52 -23.05
CA THR A 1040 -32.33 16.71 -23.85
C THR A 1040 -33.55 16.42 -24.73
N SER A 1041 -34.74 16.76 -24.24
CA SER A 1041 -35.99 16.65 -25.01
C SER A 1041 -36.11 17.77 -26.06
N GLY A 1042 -36.08 17.41 -27.34
CA GLY A 1042 -36.46 18.28 -28.46
C GLY A 1042 -37.41 17.53 -29.39
N ALA A 1043 -38.50 18.17 -29.82
CA ALA A 1043 -39.61 17.49 -30.50
C ALA A 1043 -39.94 18.10 -31.86
N ALA A 1044 -39.89 17.29 -32.93
CA ALA A 1044 -40.69 17.38 -34.16
C ALA A 1044 -40.28 16.25 -35.13
N GLY A 1045 -41.20 15.80 -35.99
CA GLY A 1045 -40.92 14.85 -37.08
C GLY A 1045 -41.68 13.52 -36.98
N ARG A 1046 -42.80 13.42 -37.69
CA ARG A 1046 -43.52 12.14 -37.89
C ARG A 1046 -42.93 11.40 -39.10
N GLY A 1047 -42.65 10.11 -38.95
CA GLY A 1047 -42.31 9.20 -40.05
C GLY A 1047 -42.44 7.76 -39.57
N ALA A 1048 -43.15 6.91 -40.31
CA ALA A 1048 -43.42 5.53 -39.94
C ALA A 1048 -42.50 4.55 -40.69
N GLY A 1049 -42.05 3.50 -39.99
CA GLY A 1049 -41.26 2.41 -40.55
C GLY A 1049 -40.94 1.39 -39.46
N ALA A 1050 -41.26 0.12 -39.70
CA ALA A 1050 -41.07 -0.96 -38.73
C ALA A 1050 -39.86 -1.83 -39.11
N GLY A 1051 -39.14 -2.36 -38.12
CA GLY A 1051 -38.14 -3.40 -38.39
C GLY A 1051 -37.11 -3.67 -37.28
N SER A 1052 -37.13 -4.90 -36.77
CA SER A 1052 -36.03 -5.64 -36.13
C SER A 1052 -35.36 -5.11 -34.85
N GLY A 1053 -35.00 -6.03 -33.95
CA GLY A 1053 -34.36 -5.73 -32.67
C GLY A 1053 -32.83 -5.62 -32.74
N GLY A 1054 -32.24 -4.82 -31.84
CA GLY A 1054 -30.79 -4.69 -31.66
C GLY A 1054 -30.38 -4.85 -30.20
N ALA A 1055 -29.30 -5.60 -29.94
CA ALA A 1055 -28.83 -5.87 -28.59
C ALA A 1055 -28.13 -4.66 -27.95
N ARG A 1056 -28.26 -4.50 -26.62
CA ARG A 1056 -27.55 -3.47 -25.85
C ARG A 1056 -26.05 -3.76 -25.76
N SER A 1057 -25.28 -3.26 -26.73
CA SER A 1057 -23.81 -3.24 -26.64
C SER A 1057 -23.34 -2.19 -25.63
N THR A 1058 -22.64 -2.63 -24.58
CA THR A 1058 -21.90 -1.74 -23.69
C THR A 1058 -20.63 -1.26 -24.39
N ARG A 1059 -20.63 -0.04 -24.93
CA ARG A 1059 -19.42 0.58 -25.49
C ARG A 1059 -18.31 0.61 -24.43
N VAL A 1060 -17.24 -0.15 -24.69
CA VAL A 1060 -15.94 0.06 -24.05
C VAL A 1060 -15.41 1.42 -24.51
N PRO A 1061 -14.84 2.26 -23.62
CA PRO A 1061 -14.15 3.48 -24.04
C PRO A 1061 -12.99 3.11 -24.96
N GLY A 1062 -12.98 3.65 -26.18
CA GLY A 1062 -11.86 3.45 -27.11
C GLY A 1062 -10.56 4.03 -26.54
N ALA A 1063 -9.42 3.40 -26.87
CA ALA A 1063 -8.10 3.79 -26.34
C ALA A 1063 -7.69 5.25 -26.65
N ASN A 1064 -8.36 5.91 -27.61
CA ASN A 1064 -8.14 7.29 -28.01
C ASN A 1064 -9.15 8.28 -27.39
N ALA A 1065 -9.81 7.93 -26.28
CA ALA A 1065 -10.54 8.92 -25.48
C ALA A 1065 -9.55 9.96 -24.93
N ALA A 1066 -9.60 11.19 -25.48
CA ALA A 1066 -8.61 12.22 -25.20
C ALA A 1066 -8.57 12.57 -23.69
N VAL A 1067 -7.44 12.26 -23.04
CA VAL A 1067 -7.24 12.54 -21.62
C VAL A 1067 -7.21 14.06 -21.43
N ARG A 1068 -8.22 14.60 -20.75
CA ARG A 1068 -8.30 16.04 -20.47
C ARG A 1068 -7.05 16.46 -19.67
N PRO A 1069 -6.28 17.47 -20.13
CA PRO A 1069 -5.08 17.90 -19.42
C PRO A 1069 -5.44 18.49 -18.05
N LEU A 1070 -4.52 18.36 -17.10
CA LEU A 1070 -4.65 19.02 -15.80
C LEU A 1070 -4.60 20.55 -15.97
N PRO A 1071 -5.33 21.34 -15.17
CA PRO A 1071 -5.18 22.79 -15.14
C PRO A 1071 -3.73 23.21 -14.89
N ALA A 1072 -3.25 24.22 -15.63
CA ALA A 1072 -1.89 24.70 -15.49
C ALA A 1072 -1.68 25.38 -14.15
N LEU A 1073 -0.68 24.93 -13.39
CA LEU A 1073 -0.20 25.63 -12.19
C LEU A 1073 0.36 27.01 -12.55
N ARG A 1074 0.22 27.99 -11.65
CA ARG A 1074 0.88 29.30 -11.79
C ARG A 1074 2.40 29.19 -11.57
N ASP A 1075 3.16 30.02 -12.27
CA ASP A 1075 4.63 29.90 -12.34
C ASP A 1075 5.37 30.24 -11.06
N ASN A 1076 4.78 31.04 -10.17
CA ASN A 1076 5.28 31.27 -8.81
C ASN A 1076 5.11 30.00 -7.94
N VAL A 1077 3.97 29.30 -8.05
CA VAL A 1077 3.70 28.03 -7.36
C VAL A 1077 4.60 26.89 -7.88
N LYS A 1078 4.87 26.80 -9.19
CA LYS A 1078 5.76 25.79 -9.78
C LYS A 1078 7.20 25.81 -9.23
N ARG A 1079 7.68 26.97 -8.79
CA ARG A 1079 9.07 27.19 -8.33
C ARG A 1079 9.33 26.75 -6.88
N VAL A 1080 8.28 26.37 -6.14
CA VAL A 1080 8.36 26.02 -4.71
C VAL A 1080 7.79 24.65 -4.42
N MET A 1081 8.02 24.13 -3.21
CA MET A 1081 7.57 22.79 -2.80
C MET A 1081 6.09 22.80 -2.36
N PHE A 1082 5.20 23.31 -3.22
CA PHE A 1082 3.76 23.53 -2.94
C PHE A 1082 3.02 22.27 -2.44
N TYR A 1083 3.44 21.10 -2.90
CA TYR A 1083 2.92 19.78 -2.54
C TYR A 1083 3.19 19.37 -1.08
N CYS A 1084 4.04 20.10 -0.33
CA CYS A 1084 4.43 19.76 1.04
C CYS A 1084 3.38 19.98 2.15
#